data_AF-A0A2D5YXV4-F1
#
_entry.id   AF-A0A2D5YXV4-F1
#
_cell.length_a   1.000
_cell.length_b   1.000
_cell.length_c   1.000
_cell.angle_alpha   90.00
_cell.angle_beta   90.00
_cell.angle_gamma   90.00
#
_symmetry.space_group_name_H-M   'P 1'
#
loop_
_entity.id
_entity.type
_entity.pdbx_description
1 polymer ?
#
loop_
_entity_poly.entity_id
_entity_poly.type
_entity_poly.pdbx_seq_one_letter_code
_entity_poly.pdbx_strand_id
1 'polypeptide(L)'
;MSAASAAHIEPPKLARNLSFHFLWSSTFASGFADRLVMLSGMALLGYKVLEDDLPGRYLQDPSIVAGKDFWFFLPYVVWGPIAGWLADRLPRKWLMFVADQGRGLLILFAFFLLEDGGGPQPALYTEWFTVPLLGLQVDHIWKIWGLLFAIGVLAATFTPARTSVIPNVVGYAQLQRANAAVLGLGVIGNLIGFGIGGPLAERSLRWCILVSALCYMVSGLVWIFLKTPAKRHHLRDDIERRRSLRQSLHEIADGARYVIHHRPLLALTGAGVVFWGGTSIVMAAGAMITGSLAKFAYLGGGFGAGMLIGAIILSFLNTRVGGELLVVIGMIGAGICLILLVSVPGFILLIAMAVLTGVFGGILMVNINTMLQQFAPDLYRGRVFGFKEMASDFAKVCIAFTIWRLPRSEQWMIPLVYALALMLIGAAVWGVTRYVLRGPAPTRMLNLLWRIGRLYCFGMHKLKVNGASNVPSDGPVLIVANHTAGIDPFLIQAAMRRPVHYMMAREYMRWWLGFFWRAVQPIDVDREADASAALRRTIDMLRQGRIVGIFPEGGLNTGDRATMRPWRSGLSMIAKRGRATIVPVWIDGTPQCKTVFGSFFRPSHATVTFGRPFTIDSLDGAVTPADSAFGPHQNRDHLTDLIRRQVEAVRDQRFSDTASKGANGTRIA
;
A
#
# COMPACT_ATOMS: atom_id res chain seq x y z
N MET A 1 10.64 52.49 -3.05
CA MET A 1 10.31 51.90 -1.74
C MET A 1 9.85 50.46 -1.93
N SER A 2 10.71 49.55 -1.46
CA SER A 2 10.52 48.14 -1.09
C SER A 2 9.18 47.44 -1.37
N ALA A 3 9.26 46.34 -2.11
CA ALA A 3 8.28 45.27 -2.27
C ALA A 3 8.09 44.39 -1.01
N ALA A 4 8.29 44.94 0.20
CA ALA A 4 8.26 44.20 1.47
C ALA A 4 7.09 44.57 2.39
N SER A 5 5.89 44.80 1.83
CA SER A 5 4.66 45.00 2.64
C SER A 5 3.46 44.18 2.16
N ALA A 6 3.65 43.20 1.28
CA ALA A 6 2.65 42.16 1.10
C ALA A 6 2.82 41.14 2.24
N ALA A 7 2.15 41.41 3.36
CA ALA A 7 2.04 40.50 4.48
C ALA A 7 1.81 39.07 3.95
N HIS A 8 2.63 38.13 4.41
CA HIS A 8 2.33 36.71 4.33
C HIS A 8 1.06 36.45 5.16
N ILE A 9 -0.11 36.74 4.56
CA ILE A 9 -1.39 36.34 5.11
C ILE A 9 -1.40 34.82 5.00
N GLU A 10 -1.16 34.14 6.11
CA GLU A 10 -1.34 32.70 6.18
C GLU A 10 -2.74 32.38 5.63
N PRO A 11 -2.87 31.46 4.66
CA PRO A 11 -4.17 31.12 4.11
C PRO A 11 -5.08 30.67 5.26
N PRO A 12 -6.36 31.12 5.28
CA PRO A 12 -7.27 30.79 6.37
C PRO A 12 -7.28 29.28 6.60
N LYS A 13 -7.31 28.87 7.87
CA LYS A 13 -7.48 27.45 8.24
C LYS A 13 -8.65 26.88 7.43
N LEU A 14 -8.51 25.67 6.89
CA LEU A 14 -9.54 24.95 6.11
C LEU A 14 -10.99 25.20 6.59
N ALA A 15 -11.23 25.11 7.91
CA ALA A 15 -12.54 25.29 8.52
C ALA A 15 -13.13 26.72 8.40
N ARG A 16 -12.35 27.72 8.02
CA ARG A 16 -12.78 29.12 7.81
C ARG A 16 -12.82 29.50 6.33
N ASN A 17 -12.40 28.62 5.42
CA ASN A 17 -12.42 28.88 3.99
C ASN A 17 -13.80 28.54 3.41
N LEU A 18 -14.60 29.56 3.12
CA LEU A 18 -15.96 29.39 2.59
C LEU A 18 -16.00 28.69 1.23
N SER A 19 -15.01 28.95 0.36
CA SER A 19 -14.92 28.26 -0.94
C SER A 19 -14.59 26.78 -0.77
N PHE A 20 -13.83 26.42 0.26
CA PHE A 20 -13.61 25.03 0.63
C PHE A 20 -14.89 24.38 1.15
N HIS A 21 -15.69 25.09 1.96
CA HIS A 21 -16.99 24.58 2.43
C HIS A 21 -17.97 24.31 1.27
N PHE A 22 -18.05 25.20 0.28
CA PHE A 22 -18.87 24.98 -0.92
C PHE A 22 -18.38 23.77 -1.74
N LEU A 23 -17.07 23.65 -1.93
CA LEU A 23 -16.47 22.47 -2.58
C LEU A 23 -16.78 21.18 -1.83
N TRP A 24 -16.69 21.20 -0.49
CA TRP A 24 -17.04 20.08 0.37
C TRP A 24 -18.52 19.74 0.24
N SER A 25 -19.43 20.70 0.46
CA SER A 25 -20.86 20.43 0.64
C SER A 25 -21.49 19.89 -0.64
N SER A 26 -21.06 20.43 -1.79
CA SER A 26 -21.43 19.90 -3.10
C SER A 26 -20.88 18.48 -3.33
N THR A 27 -19.63 18.19 -2.95
CA THR A 27 -19.08 16.83 -3.09
C THR A 27 -19.88 15.80 -2.28
N PHE A 28 -20.30 16.17 -1.07
CA PHE A 28 -21.17 15.33 -0.24
C PHE A 28 -22.54 15.12 -0.91
N ALA A 29 -23.20 16.20 -1.35
CA ALA A 29 -24.52 16.14 -1.96
C ALA A 29 -24.52 15.31 -3.27
N SER A 30 -23.53 15.53 -4.15
CA SER A 30 -23.37 14.73 -5.36
C SER A 30 -23.06 13.26 -5.04
N GLY A 31 -22.19 12.97 -4.08
CA GLY A 31 -21.86 11.58 -3.72
C GLY A 31 -23.04 10.83 -3.10
N PHE A 32 -23.85 11.51 -2.29
CA PHE A 32 -25.12 11.00 -1.80
C PHE A 32 -26.07 10.69 -2.95
N ALA A 33 -26.28 11.65 -3.87
CA ALA A 33 -27.15 11.49 -5.03
C ALA A 33 -26.69 10.39 -5.99
N ASP A 34 -25.39 10.21 -6.21
CA ASP A 34 -24.81 9.13 -7.02
C ASP A 34 -25.35 7.76 -6.55
N ARG A 35 -25.44 7.52 -5.23
CA ARG A 35 -25.93 6.25 -4.69
C ARG A 35 -27.42 6.08 -4.85
N LEU A 36 -28.20 7.13 -4.63
CA LEU A 36 -29.64 7.07 -4.86
C LEU A 36 -29.93 6.73 -6.32
N VAL A 37 -29.27 7.40 -7.27
CA VAL A 37 -29.43 7.09 -8.71
C VAL A 37 -29.04 5.65 -9.03
N MET A 38 -27.94 5.15 -8.47
CA MET A 38 -27.56 3.75 -8.70
C MET A 38 -28.64 2.79 -8.21
N LEU A 39 -29.20 3.03 -7.01
CA LEU A 39 -30.23 2.17 -6.43
C LEU A 39 -31.57 2.30 -7.17
N SER A 40 -31.97 3.52 -7.55
CA SER A 40 -33.16 3.77 -8.38
C SER A 40 -33.04 3.14 -9.76
N GLY A 41 -31.85 3.20 -10.38
CA GLY A 41 -31.57 2.53 -11.64
C GLY A 41 -31.71 1.00 -11.54
N MET A 42 -31.25 0.40 -10.43
CA MET A 42 -31.47 -1.03 -10.17
C MET A 42 -32.94 -1.36 -10.03
N ALA A 43 -33.69 -0.57 -9.25
CA ALA A 43 -35.12 -0.77 -9.06
C ALA A 43 -35.89 -0.67 -10.38
N LEU A 44 -35.62 0.38 -11.19
CA LEU A 44 -36.24 0.58 -12.50
C LEU A 44 -36.00 -0.57 -13.47
N LEU A 45 -34.77 -1.10 -13.52
CA LEU A 45 -34.47 -2.28 -14.35
C LEU A 45 -35.15 -3.54 -13.81
N GLY A 46 -35.25 -3.67 -12.49
CA GLY A 46 -35.87 -4.78 -11.79
C GLY A 46 -37.35 -4.97 -12.07
N TYR A 47 -38.12 -3.87 -12.06
CA TYR A 47 -39.58 -3.89 -12.28
C TYR A 47 -40.01 -4.35 -13.69
N LYS A 48 -39.09 -4.45 -14.65
CA LYS A 48 -39.42 -4.81 -16.05
C LYS A 48 -38.97 -6.22 -16.44
N VAL A 49 -37.92 -6.76 -15.81
CA VAL A 49 -37.35 -8.07 -16.17
C VAL A 49 -38.19 -9.22 -15.59
N LEU A 50 -38.94 -8.97 -14.52
CA LEU A 50 -39.87 -9.92 -13.95
C LEU A 50 -41.25 -9.25 -13.95
N GLU A 51 -42.18 -9.75 -14.76
CA GLU A 51 -43.61 -9.39 -14.76
C GLU A 51 -44.32 -9.78 -13.44
N ASP A 52 -43.56 -10.04 -12.37
CA ASP A 52 -44.04 -10.50 -11.06
C ASP A 52 -44.06 -9.35 -10.05
N ASP A 53 -45.21 -9.16 -9.42
CA ASP A 53 -45.57 -8.15 -8.40
C ASP A 53 -44.74 -8.15 -7.09
N LEU A 54 -43.61 -8.86 -7.02
CA LEU A 54 -42.84 -9.04 -5.77
C LEU A 54 -41.54 -8.21 -5.74
N PRO A 55 -41.44 -7.17 -4.89
CA PRO A 55 -40.24 -6.34 -4.79
C PRO A 55 -39.03 -7.16 -4.32
N GLY A 56 -37.94 -7.12 -5.09
CA GLY A 56 -36.62 -7.63 -4.71
C GLY A 56 -36.19 -8.95 -5.37
N ARG A 57 -37.11 -9.73 -5.96
CA ARG A 57 -36.75 -10.99 -6.68
C ARG A 57 -35.78 -10.76 -7.84
N TYR A 58 -35.89 -9.61 -8.50
CA TYR A 58 -35.01 -9.22 -9.61
C TYR A 58 -33.54 -9.10 -9.21
N LEU A 59 -33.23 -8.87 -7.92
CA LEU A 59 -31.85 -8.82 -7.42
C LEU A 59 -31.17 -10.20 -7.38
N GLN A 60 -31.95 -11.27 -7.51
CA GLN A 60 -31.42 -12.63 -7.67
C GLN A 60 -30.82 -12.86 -9.07
N ASP A 61 -31.15 -12.00 -10.04
CA ASP A 61 -30.48 -11.99 -11.34
C ASP A 61 -29.29 -11.01 -11.33
N PRO A 62 -28.03 -11.51 -11.39
CA PRO A 62 -26.84 -10.66 -11.43
C PRO A 62 -26.78 -9.74 -12.65
N SER A 63 -27.47 -10.11 -13.72
CA SER A 63 -27.45 -9.38 -15.00
C SER A 63 -27.98 -7.96 -14.84
N ILE A 64 -28.87 -7.72 -13.86
CA ILE A 64 -29.44 -6.40 -13.59
C ILE A 64 -28.41 -5.48 -12.95
N VAL A 65 -27.69 -5.96 -11.94
CA VAL A 65 -26.61 -5.19 -11.28
C VAL A 65 -25.50 -4.92 -12.28
N ALA A 66 -25.11 -5.95 -13.03
CA ALA A 66 -24.04 -5.88 -14.00
C ALA A 66 -24.39 -4.99 -15.20
N GLY A 67 -25.61 -5.08 -15.74
CA GLY A 67 -26.09 -4.24 -16.83
C GLY A 67 -26.13 -2.76 -16.43
N LYS A 68 -26.58 -2.46 -15.21
CA LYS A 68 -26.51 -1.10 -14.66
C LYS A 68 -25.06 -0.59 -14.61
N ASP A 69 -24.17 -1.36 -14.00
CA ASP A 69 -22.77 -0.97 -13.84
C ASP A 69 -22.09 -0.79 -15.21
N PHE A 70 -22.37 -1.67 -16.18
CA PHE A 70 -21.84 -1.55 -17.53
C PHE A 70 -22.23 -0.21 -18.17
N TRP A 71 -23.52 0.10 -18.27
CA TRP A 71 -23.98 1.31 -18.96
C TRP A 71 -23.59 2.60 -18.24
N PHE A 72 -23.51 2.57 -16.90
CA PHE A 72 -23.09 3.74 -16.12
C PHE A 72 -21.57 3.99 -16.20
N PHE A 73 -20.73 2.95 -16.15
CA PHE A 73 -19.27 3.10 -16.15
C PHE A 73 -18.63 3.11 -17.53
N LEU A 74 -19.31 2.62 -18.58
CA LEU A 74 -18.79 2.68 -19.96
C LEU A 74 -18.33 4.09 -20.37
N PRO A 75 -19.09 5.18 -20.08
CA PRO A 75 -18.63 6.55 -20.28
C PRO A 75 -17.28 6.89 -19.64
N TYR A 76 -16.95 6.36 -18.45
CA TYR A 76 -15.68 6.68 -17.78
C TYR A 76 -14.48 6.21 -18.61
N VAL A 77 -14.63 5.13 -19.38
CA VAL A 77 -13.60 4.59 -20.26
C VAL A 77 -13.54 5.37 -21.57
N VAL A 78 -14.67 5.54 -22.25
CA VAL A 78 -14.70 6.11 -23.62
C VAL A 78 -14.68 7.64 -23.63
N TRP A 79 -15.31 8.28 -22.63
CA TRP A 79 -15.41 9.74 -22.50
C TRP A 79 -14.36 10.32 -21.54
N GLY A 80 -13.78 9.52 -20.65
CA GLY A 80 -12.79 9.96 -19.65
C GLY A 80 -11.66 10.84 -20.22
N PRO A 81 -10.99 10.45 -21.32
CA PRO A 81 -9.95 11.28 -21.94
C PRO A 81 -10.46 12.64 -22.46
N ILE A 82 -11.67 12.67 -23.01
CA ILE A 82 -12.32 13.89 -23.51
C ILE A 82 -12.71 14.79 -22.35
N ALA A 83 -13.28 14.23 -21.29
CA ALA A 83 -13.59 14.92 -20.04
C ALA A 83 -12.36 15.59 -19.41
N GLY A 84 -11.22 14.89 -19.35
CA GLY A 84 -9.95 15.46 -18.89
C GLY A 84 -9.51 16.66 -19.74
N TRP A 85 -9.53 16.49 -21.07
CA TRP A 85 -9.21 17.56 -22.02
C TRP A 85 -10.15 18.79 -21.89
N LEU A 86 -11.46 18.56 -21.66
CA LEU A 86 -12.43 19.63 -21.40
C LEU A 86 -12.12 20.37 -20.10
N ALA A 87 -11.75 19.65 -19.03
CA ALA A 87 -11.44 20.23 -17.72
C ALA A 87 -10.17 21.11 -17.72
N ASP A 88 -9.28 20.92 -18.70
CA ASP A 88 -8.09 21.74 -18.89
C ASP A 88 -8.39 23.05 -19.63
N ARG A 89 -9.43 23.08 -20.48
CA ARG A 89 -9.76 24.22 -21.35
C ARG A 89 -10.89 25.08 -20.83
N LEU A 90 -11.92 24.45 -20.26
CA LEU A 90 -13.12 25.14 -19.80
C LEU A 90 -12.97 25.57 -18.34
N PRO A 91 -13.65 26.64 -17.92
CA PRO A 91 -13.71 27.00 -16.51
C PRO A 91 -14.33 25.85 -15.70
N ARG A 92 -13.52 25.20 -14.87
CA ARG A 92 -13.88 23.97 -14.13
C ARG A 92 -15.15 24.10 -13.28
N LYS A 93 -15.37 25.28 -12.67
CA LYS A 93 -16.59 25.56 -11.90
C LYS A 93 -17.86 25.41 -12.76
N TRP A 94 -17.82 25.87 -14.02
CA TRP A 94 -18.95 25.80 -14.93
C TRP A 94 -19.12 24.40 -15.49
N LEU A 95 -18.01 23.70 -15.73
CA LEU A 95 -18.05 22.29 -16.12
C LEU A 95 -18.75 21.43 -15.05
N MET A 96 -18.41 21.63 -13.78
CA MET A 96 -19.03 20.95 -12.63
C MET A 96 -20.49 21.37 -12.43
N PHE A 97 -20.81 22.66 -12.58
CA PHE A 97 -22.18 23.16 -12.58
C PHE A 97 -23.04 22.45 -13.64
N VAL A 98 -22.59 22.43 -14.89
CA VAL A 98 -23.32 21.80 -16.01
C VAL A 98 -23.45 20.29 -15.78
N ALA A 99 -22.41 19.63 -15.27
CA ALA A 99 -22.47 18.21 -14.96
C ALA A 99 -23.52 17.88 -13.89
N ASP A 100 -23.58 18.65 -12.80
CA ASP A 100 -24.57 18.43 -11.73
C ASP A 100 -25.99 18.79 -12.19
N GLN A 101 -26.17 19.96 -12.81
CA GLN A 101 -27.50 20.36 -13.30
C GLN A 101 -27.99 19.43 -14.40
N GLY A 102 -27.12 19.01 -15.32
CA GLY A 102 -27.46 18.05 -16.36
C GLY A 102 -27.92 16.71 -15.76
N ARG A 103 -27.22 16.19 -14.74
CA ARG A 103 -27.64 14.97 -14.04
C ARG A 103 -28.99 15.18 -13.35
N GLY A 104 -29.15 16.26 -12.61
CA GLY A 104 -30.41 16.62 -11.94
C GLY A 104 -31.58 16.73 -12.91
N LEU A 105 -31.42 17.41 -14.04
CA LEU A 105 -32.45 17.56 -15.08
C LEU A 105 -32.79 16.24 -15.77
N LEU A 106 -31.79 15.41 -16.11
CA LEU A 106 -32.02 14.09 -16.70
C LEU A 106 -32.82 13.17 -15.76
N ILE A 107 -32.52 13.22 -14.46
CA ILE A 107 -33.21 12.44 -13.43
C ILE A 107 -34.62 13.01 -13.16
N LEU A 108 -34.75 14.33 -13.10
CA LEU A 108 -36.04 14.99 -12.93
C LEU A 108 -36.96 14.75 -14.13
N PHE A 109 -36.40 14.74 -15.34
CA PHE A 109 -37.10 14.31 -16.53
C PHE A 109 -37.60 12.87 -16.34
N ALA A 110 -36.71 11.94 -15.95
CA ALA A 110 -37.10 10.56 -15.64
C ALA A 110 -38.16 10.42 -14.53
N PHE A 111 -38.19 11.34 -13.55
CA PHE A 111 -39.22 11.40 -12.51
C PHE A 111 -40.60 11.73 -13.09
N PHE A 112 -40.70 12.78 -13.91
CA PHE A 112 -41.97 13.16 -14.53
C PHE A 112 -42.43 12.14 -15.58
N LEU A 113 -41.51 11.36 -16.15
CA LEU A 113 -41.90 10.25 -17.03
C LEU A 113 -42.52 9.05 -16.30
N LEU A 114 -42.58 9.07 -14.95
CA LEU A 114 -43.13 7.99 -14.14
C LEU A 114 -44.57 8.26 -13.63
N GLU A 115 -45.26 9.29 -14.12
CA GLU A 115 -46.73 9.47 -14.02
C GLU A 115 -47.39 8.88 -15.28
N ASP A 116 -48.46 8.10 -15.26
CA ASP A 116 -49.69 8.16 -14.47
C ASP A 116 -50.00 6.82 -13.77
N GLY A 117 -51.16 6.66 -13.14
CA GLY A 117 -51.67 5.38 -12.62
C GLY A 117 -51.67 5.28 -11.09
N GLY A 118 -52.73 5.77 -10.46
CA GLY A 118 -52.97 5.79 -9.01
C GLY A 118 -53.20 4.43 -8.35
N GLY A 119 -52.41 3.40 -8.69
CA GLY A 119 -52.34 2.13 -7.98
C GLY A 119 -51.04 2.00 -7.17
N PRO A 120 -50.88 0.94 -6.34
CA PRO A 120 -49.65 0.66 -5.57
C PRO A 120 -48.41 0.34 -6.43
N GLN A 121 -48.52 0.41 -7.75
CA GLN A 121 -47.44 0.19 -8.69
C GLN A 121 -47.54 1.20 -9.84
N PRO A 122 -46.42 1.78 -10.31
CA PRO A 122 -46.44 2.58 -11.52
C PRO A 122 -46.71 1.67 -12.71
N ALA A 123 -47.94 1.67 -13.20
CA ALA A 123 -48.25 1.18 -14.53
C ALA A 123 -47.42 2.01 -15.51
N LEU A 124 -46.32 1.45 -16.00
CA LEU A 124 -45.47 2.06 -17.01
C LEU A 124 -46.25 2.09 -18.33
N TYR A 125 -47.02 3.16 -18.52
CA TYR A 125 -47.80 3.43 -19.72
C TYR A 125 -46.94 3.29 -20.97
N THR A 126 -47.55 2.67 -21.97
CA THR A 126 -46.99 2.04 -23.16
C THR A 126 -46.43 3.01 -24.22
N GLU A 127 -46.27 4.31 -23.94
CA GLU A 127 -45.97 5.30 -24.99
C GLU A 127 -44.98 6.41 -24.56
N TRP A 128 -43.77 6.04 -24.13
CA TRP A 128 -42.73 7.06 -23.93
C TRP A 128 -41.78 7.14 -25.13
N PHE A 129 -41.87 8.22 -25.92
CA PHE A 129 -40.90 8.67 -26.94
C PHE A 129 -40.78 7.82 -28.22
N THR A 130 -41.64 8.06 -29.21
CA THR A 130 -41.25 7.94 -30.63
C THR A 130 -40.51 9.23 -31.01
N VAL A 131 -39.29 9.12 -31.55
CA VAL A 131 -38.64 10.27 -32.20
C VAL A 131 -39.34 10.45 -33.55
N PRO A 132 -40.20 11.47 -33.74
CA PRO A 132 -41.07 11.53 -34.92
C PRO A 132 -40.29 11.69 -36.23
N LEU A 133 -39.02 12.12 -36.14
CA LEU A 133 -38.14 12.32 -37.29
C LEU A 133 -37.48 11.02 -37.80
N LEU A 134 -37.46 9.93 -37.01
CA LEU A 134 -36.64 8.74 -37.32
C LEU A 134 -37.40 7.41 -37.26
N GLY A 135 -38.64 7.36 -36.75
CA GLY A 135 -39.47 6.15 -36.80
C GLY A 135 -38.92 4.91 -36.06
N LEU A 136 -37.87 5.06 -35.24
CA LEU A 136 -37.23 3.95 -34.54
C LEU A 136 -38.03 3.59 -33.27
N GLN A 137 -38.66 2.41 -33.27
CA GLN A 137 -39.19 1.78 -32.06
C GLN A 137 -38.01 1.22 -31.24
N VAL A 138 -37.74 1.83 -30.08
CA VAL A 138 -36.67 1.41 -29.18
C VAL A 138 -37.30 0.80 -27.92
N ASP A 139 -36.99 -0.47 -27.62
CA ASP A 139 -37.51 -1.14 -26.42
C ASP A 139 -37.23 -0.30 -25.16
N HIS A 140 -38.22 -0.19 -24.26
CA HIS A 140 -38.16 0.73 -23.11
C HIS A 140 -36.95 0.52 -22.16
N ILE A 141 -36.27 -0.64 -22.21
CA ILE A 141 -35.07 -0.91 -21.39
C ILE A 141 -33.85 -0.12 -21.88
N TRP A 142 -33.73 0.10 -23.19
CA TRP A 142 -32.66 0.92 -23.78
C TRP A 142 -32.77 2.38 -23.35
N LYS A 143 -33.96 2.85 -22.97
CA LYS A 143 -34.16 4.21 -22.44
C LYS A 143 -33.53 4.35 -21.05
N ILE A 144 -33.68 3.35 -20.18
CA ILE A 144 -33.04 3.33 -18.85
C ILE A 144 -31.52 3.25 -18.99
N TRP A 145 -31.01 2.38 -19.87
CA TRP A 145 -29.58 2.29 -20.14
C TRP A 145 -29.01 3.57 -20.77
N GLY A 146 -29.73 4.17 -21.72
CA GLY A 146 -29.37 5.45 -22.31
C GLY A 146 -29.32 6.59 -21.28
N LEU A 147 -30.26 6.61 -20.34
CA LEU A 147 -30.26 7.55 -19.22
C LEU A 147 -29.05 7.33 -18.30
N LEU A 148 -28.76 6.08 -17.90
CA LEU A 148 -27.60 5.74 -17.08
C LEU A 148 -26.28 6.12 -17.77
N PHE A 149 -26.20 5.89 -19.09
CA PHE A 149 -25.06 6.28 -19.90
C PHE A 149 -24.90 7.81 -19.95
N ALA A 150 -25.98 8.56 -20.18
CA ALA A 150 -25.96 10.02 -20.20
C ALA A 150 -25.54 10.61 -18.84
N ILE A 151 -26.06 10.06 -17.74
CA ILE A 151 -25.64 10.43 -16.38
C ILE A 151 -24.15 10.09 -16.19
N GLY A 152 -23.70 8.92 -16.66
CA GLY A 152 -22.31 8.50 -16.61
C GLY A 152 -21.35 9.43 -17.37
N VAL A 153 -21.74 9.96 -18.54
CA VAL A 153 -20.96 10.97 -19.30
C VAL A 153 -20.75 12.24 -18.49
N LEU A 154 -21.81 12.74 -17.85
CA LEU A 154 -21.73 13.92 -17.00
C LEU A 154 -20.89 13.66 -15.74
N ALA A 155 -21.04 12.48 -15.13
CA ALA A 155 -20.26 12.09 -13.95
C ALA A 155 -18.76 11.88 -14.26
N ALA A 156 -18.42 11.32 -15.43
CA ALA A 156 -17.05 11.20 -15.93
C ALA A 156 -16.41 12.58 -16.17
N THR A 157 -17.21 13.57 -16.55
CA THR A 157 -16.77 14.97 -16.73
C THR A 157 -16.52 15.70 -15.40
N PHE A 158 -17.25 15.33 -14.34
CA PHE A 158 -17.17 15.99 -13.04
C PHE A 158 -15.84 15.73 -12.29
N THR A 159 -15.32 14.50 -12.35
CA THR A 159 -14.19 14.08 -11.49
C THR A 159 -12.86 14.78 -11.81
N PRO A 160 -12.43 14.89 -13.09
CA PRO A 160 -11.22 15.63 -13.47
C PRO A 160 -11.31 17.13 -13.15
N ALA A 161 -12.49 17.73 -13.32
CA ALA A 161 -12.72 19.13 -12.96
C ALA A 161 -12.62 19.37 -11.46
N ARG A 162 -13.21 18.49 -10.64
CA ARG A 162 -13.12 18.58 -9.16
C ARG A 162 -11.67 18.52 -8.68
N THR A 163 -10.94 17.48 -9.07
CA THR A 163 -9.57 17.22 -8.57
C THR A 163 -8.60 18.34 -8.93
N SER A 164 -8.78 18.97 -10.10
CA SER A 164 -7.95 20.09 -10.55
C SER A 164 -8.33 21.46 -9.95
N VAL A 165 -9.48 21.58 -9.28
CA VAL A 165 -9.90 22.81 -8.58
C VAL A 165 -9.37 22.89 -7.16
N ILE A 166 -9.14 21.76 -6.48
CA ILE A 166 -8.73 21.73 -5.06
C ILE A 166 -7.48 22.59 -4.80
N PRO A 167 -6.38 22.49 -5.58
CA PRO A 167 -5.19 23.31 -5.35
C PRO A 167 -5.40 24.82 -5.55
N ASN A 168 -6.47 25.23 -6.26
CA ASN A 168 -6.80 26.63 -6.47
C ASN A 168 -7.64 27.21 -5.32
N VAL A 169 -8.35 26.35 -4.59
CA VAL A 169 -9.21 26.73 -3.46
C VAL A 169 -8.45 26.70 -2.15
N VAL A 170 -7.53 25.74 -1.99
CA VAL A 170 -6.67 25.60 -0.81
C VAL A 170 -5.21 25.76 -1.20
N GLY A 171 -4.46 26.57 -0.43
CA GLY A 171 -3.02 26.72 -0.65
C GLY A 171 -2.27 25.39 -0.49
N TYR A 172 -1.12 25.25 -1.15
CA TYR A 172 -0.30 24.02 -1.16
C TYR A 172 -0.01 23.44 0.24
N ALA A 173 0.18 24.30 1.25
CA ALA A 173 0.43 23.90 2.63
C ALA A 173 -0.73 23.09 3.28
N GLN A 174 -1.96 23.26 2.80
CA GLN A 174 -3.15 22.60 3.33
C GLN A 174 -3.73 21.54 2.36
N LEU A 175 -3.11 21.35 1.18
CA LEU A 175 -3.65 20.54 0.10
C LEU A 175 -3.88 19.07 0.49
N GLN A 176 -2.95 18.47 1.24
CA GLN A 176 -3.10 17.08 1.69
C GLN A 176 -4.31 16.90 2.62
N ARG A 177 -4.51 17.84 3.56
CA ARG A 177 -5.66 17.83 4.48
C ARG A 177 -6.97 18.07 3.73
N ALA A 178 -6.96 18.97 2.74
CA ALA A 178 -8.10 19.24 1.88
C ALA A 178 -8.52 18.01 1.07
N ASN A 179 -7.57 17.35 0.41
CA ASN A 179 -7.82 16.13 -0.36
C ASN A 179 -8.39 15.00 0.52
N ALA A 180 -7.81 14.80 1.70
CA ALA A 180 -8.31 13.80 2.65
C ALA A 180 -9.75 14.09 3.10
N ALA A 181 -10.07 15.37 3.39
CA ALA A 181 -11.42 15.77 3.78
C ALA A 181 -12.43 15.60 2.64
N VAL A 182 -12.11 16.04 1.42
CA VAL A 182 -13.00 15.89 0.24
C VAL A 182 -13.26 14.41 -0.07
N LEU A 183 -12.22 13.57 -0.04
CA LEU A 183 -12.38 12.12 -0.25
C LEU A 183 -13.19 11.47 0.88
N GLY A 184 -12.90 11.80 2.13
CA GLY A 184 -13.62 11.27 3.30
C GLY A 184 -15.11 11.63 3.28
N LEU A 185 -15.45 12.88 2.97
CA LEU A 185 -16.84 13.33 2.84
C LEU A 185 -17.57 12.66 1.68
N GLY A 186 -16.89 12.41 0.55
CA GLY A 186 -17.46 11.62 -0.54
C GLY A 186 -17.81 10.19 -0.10
N VAL A 187 -16.96 9.56 0.71
CA VAL A 187 -17.23 8.24 1.30
C VAL A 187 -18.41 8.31 2.28
N ILE A 188 -18.49 9.34 3.13
CA ILE A 188 -19.61 9.54 4.05
C ILE A 188 -20.93 9.78 3.28
N GLY A 189 -20.91 10.61 2.23
CA GLY A 189 -22.06 10.83 1.35
C GLY A 189 -22.54 9.54 0.71
N ASN A 190 -21.60 8.71 0.19
CA ASN A 190 -21.93 7.39 -0.34
C ASN A 190 -22.53 6.47 0.73
N LEU A 191 -21.97 6.46 1.95
CA LEU A 191 -22.43 5.63 3.06
C LEU A 191 -23.87 5.97 3.46
N ILE A 192 -24.15 7.26 3.64
CA ILE A 192 -25.51 7.75 3.97
C ILE A 192 -26.46 7.50 2.79
N GLY A 193 -25.98 7.69 1.56
CA GLY A 193 -26.73 7.41 0.34
C GLY A 193 -27.17 5.96 0.23
N PHE A 194 -26.31 5.00 0.60
CA PHE A 194 -26.69 3.60 0.71
C PHE A 194 -27.69 3.35 1.86
N GLY A 195 -27.43 3.91 3.04
CA GLY A 195 -28.28 3.70 4.23
C GLY A 195 -29.71 4.22 4.07
N ILE A 196 -29.88 5.37 3.40
CA ILE A 196 -31.20 5.98 3.18
C ILE A 196 -31.79 5.52 1.83
N GLY A 197 -30.99 5.48 0.78
CA GLY A 197 -31.45 5.28 -0.59
C GLY A 197 -32.07 3.90 -0.84
N GLY A 198 -31.57 2.85 -0.20
CA GLY A 198 -32.11 1.49 -0.35
C GLY A 198 -33.54 1.37 0.17
N PRO A 199 -33.78 1.62 1.47
CA PRO A 199 -35.12 1.63 2.05
C PRO A 199 -36.06 2.64 1.37
N LEU A 200 -35.54 3.82 0.99
CA LEU A 200 -36.33 4.82 0.29
C LEU A 200 -36.78 4.34 -1.09
N ALA A 201 -35.90 3.71 -1.87
CA ALA A 201 -36.23 3.17 -3.17
C ALA A 201 -37.24 2.01 -3.10
N GLU A 202 -37.18 1.15 -2.07
CA GLU A 202 -38.17 0.10 -1.84
C GLU A 202 -39.54 0.67 -1.46
N ARG A 203 -39.58 1.69 -0.59
CA ARG A 203 -40.84 2.29 -0.14
C ARG A 203 -41.47 3.19 -1.20
N SER A 204 -40.65 3.96 -1.91
CA SER A 204 -41.08 4.82 -2.99
C SER A 204 -39.92 5.19 -3.90
N LEU A 205 -39.85 4.49 -5.03
CA LEU A 205 -38.92 4.77 -6.11
C LEU A 205 -39.01 6.22 -6.59
N ARG A 206 -40.24 6.77 -6.69
CA ARG A 206 -40.50 8.17 -7.07
C ARG A 206 -39.78 9.15 -6.14
N TRP A 207 -39.94 8.99 -4.82
CA TRP A 207 -39.26 9.85 -3.84
C TRP A 207 -37.74 9.68 -3.88
N CYS A 208 -37.24 8.46 -4.11
CA CYS A 208 -35.80 8.23 -4.25
C CYS A 208 -35.21 8.98 -5.46
N ILE A 209 -35.89 8.93 -6.60
CA ILE A 209 -35.50 9.65 -7.82
C ILE A 209 -35.57 11.17 -7.58
N LEU A 210 -36.67 11.67 -7.03
CA LEU A 210 -36.84 13.11 -6.76
C LEU A 210 -35.77 13.65 -5.82
N VAL A 211 -35.52 12.98 -4.69
CA VAL A 211 -34.49 13.38 -3.73
C VAL A 211 -33.12 13.40 -4.42
N SER A 212 -32.81 12.41 -5.26
CA SER A 212 -31.55 12.39 -5.99
C SER A 212 -31.41 13.56 -6.97
N ALA A 213 -32.46 13.89 -7.73
CA ALA A 213 -32.49 15.02 -8.65
C ALA A 213 -32.27 16.35 -7.90
N LEU A 214 -33.01 16.56 -6.80
CA LEU A 214 -32.91 17.76 -5.98
C LEU A 214 -31.50 17.90 -5.37
N CYS A 215 -30.89 16.81 -4.90
CA CYS A 215 -29.52 16.84 -4.39
C CYS A 215 -28.51 17.28 -5.45
N TYR A 216 -28.65 16.84 -6.71
CA TYR A 216 -27.80 17.33 -7.80
C TYR A 216 -28.06 18.79 -8.14
N MET A 217 -29.32 19.22 -8.20
CA MET A 217 -29.65 20.62 -8.48
C MET A 217 -29.08 21.55 -7.41
N VAL A 218 -29.22 21.19 -6.13
CA VAL A 218 -28.62 21.91 -5.00
C VAL A 218 -27.10 21.90 -5.11
N SER A 219 -26.48 20.74 -5.35
CA SER A 219 -25.03 20.61 -5.55
C SER A 219 -24.52 21.53 -6.67
N GLY A 220 -25.22 21.53 -7.81
CA GLY A 220 -24.93 22.38 -8.95
C GLY A 220 -24.98 23.86 -8.59
N LEU A 221 -26.06 24.32 -7.95
CA LEU A 221 -26.22 25.73 -7.55
C LEU A 221 -25.12 26.20 -6.60
N VAL A 222 -24.64 25.33 -5.70
CA VAL A 222 -23.52 25.64 -4.80
C VAL A 222 -22.24 25.99 -5.57
N TRP A 223 -21.99 25.40 -6.75
CA TRP A 223 -20.81 25.73 -7.57
C TRP A 223 -20.78 27.16 -8.08
N ILE A 224 -21.93 27.82 -8.22
CA ILE A 224 -22.00 29.22 -8.68
C ILE A 224 -21.27 30.13 -7.67
N PHE A 225 -21.40 29.84 -6.39
CA PHE A 225 -20.81 30.61 -5.30
C PHE A 225 -19.32 30.30 -5.06
N LEU A 226 -18.77 29.31 -5.77
CA LEU A 226 -17.35 28.99 -5.67
C LEU A 226 -16.50 30.12 -6.27
N LYS A 227 -15.80 30.84 -5.39
CA LYS A 227 -14.78 31.82 -5.80
C LYS A 227 -13.46 31.10 -6.02
N THR A 228 -13.07 30.97 -7.28
CA THR A 228 -11.70 30.56 -7.63
C THR A 228 -10.89 31.83 -7.89
N PRO A 229 -9.75 32.04 -7.21
CA PRO A 229 -8.90 33.18 -7.52
C PRO A 229 -8.50 33.09 -9.01
N ALA A 230 -8.58 34.22 -9.71
CA ALA A 230 -8.20 34.29 -11.11
C ALA A 230 -6.76 33.77 -11.29
N LYS A 231 -6.57 32.78 -12.18
CA LYS A 231 -5.23 32.29 -12.55
C LYS A 231 -4.36 33.50 -12.93
N ARG A 232 -3.26 33.75 -12.20
CA ARG A 232 -2.17 34.58 -12.74
C ARG A 232 -1.70 33.87 -14.01
N HIS A 233 -1.88 34.49 -15.17
CA HIS A 233 -1.44 33.95 -16.46
C HIS A 233 0.06 33.64 -16.38
N HIS A 234 0.41 32.35 -16.33
CA HIS A 234 1.79 31.90 -16.52
C HIS A 234 1.90 31.30 -17.93
N LEU A 235 3.02 31.49 -18.62
CA LEU A 235 3.33 30.94 -19.96
C LEU A 235 2.98 29.44 -20.16
N ARG A 236 2.92 28.67 -19.07
CA ARG A 236 2.52 27.25 -19.06
C ARG A 236 1.04 27.04 -19.41
N ASP A 237 0.16 28.00 -19.10
CA ASP A 237 -1.28 27.95 -19.38
C ASP A 237 -1.58 28.08 -20.88
N ASP A 238 -0.78 28.84 -21.63
CA ASP A 238 -0.93 28.96 -23.09
C ASP A 238 -0.52 27.68 -23.80
N ILE A 239 0.51 26.99 -23.29
CA ILE A 239 0.93 25.68 -23.78
C ILE A 239 -0.17 24.64 -23.51
N GLU A 240 -0.78 24.63 -22.32
CA GLU A 240 -1.88 23.72 -21.99
C GLU A 240 -3.14 24.00 -22.82
N ARG A 241 -3.53 25.26 -23.05
CA ARG A 241 -4.68 25.61 -23.89
C ARG A 241 -4.52 25.24 -25.36
N ARG A 242 -3.29 25.30 -25.89
CA ARG A 242 -2.98 24.93 -27.29
C ARG A 242 -2.91 23.42 -27.55
N ARG A 243 -2.97 22.57 -26.51
CA ARG A 243 -2.85 21.11 -26.68
C ARG A 243 -4.04 20.49 -27.40
N SER A 244 -3.77 19.68 -28.41
CA SER A 244 -4.81 18.92 -29.13
C SER A 244 -5.29 17.70 -28.33
N LEU A 245 -6.53 17.24 -28.59
CA LEU A 245 -7.05 16.00 -28.01
C LEU A 245 -6.10 14.80 -28.29
N ARG A 246 -5.51 14.77 -29.49
CA ARG A 246 -4.53 13.76 -29.88
C ARG A 246 -3.31 13.75 -28.96
N GLN A 247 -2.82 14.91 -28.53
CA GLN A 247 -1.70 15.00 -27.58
C GLN A 247 -2.09 14.49 -26.18
N SER A 248 -3.28 14.83 -25.68
CA SER A 248 -3.77 14.30 -24.39
C SER A 248 -3.88 12.76 -24.40
N LEU A 249 -4.34 12.18 -25.50
CA LEU A 249 -4.36 10.72 -25.67
C LEU A 249 -2.95 10.10 -25.71
N HIS A 250 -1.98 10.78 -26.33
CA HIS A 250 -0.58 10.34 -26.31
C HIS A 250 0.00 10.34 -24.89
N GLU A 251 -0.35 11.30 -24.03
CA GLU A 251 0.14 11.33 -22.65
C GLU A 251 -0.39 10.17 -21.80
N ILE A 252 -1.65 9.76 -22.00
CA ILE A 252 -2.20 8.55 -21.37
C ILE A 252 -1.46 7.31 -21.87
N ALA A 253 -1.20 7.23 -23.18
CA ALA A 253 -0.43 6.13 -23.78
C ALA A 253 1.01 6.10 -23.25
N ASP A 254 1.66 7.25 -23.05
CA ASP A 254 2.98 7.35 -22.45
C ASP A 254 2.96 6.88 -20.98
N GLY A 255 1.92 7.25 -20.22
CA GLY A 255 1.68 6.74 -18.88
C GLY A 255 1.54 5.22 -18.86
N ALA A 256 0.76 4.66 -19.78
CA ALA A 256 0.59 3.22 -19.94
C ALA A 256 1.91 2.52 -20.25
N ARG A 257 2.68 3.02 -21.24
CA ARG A 257 4.00 2.48 -21.57
C ARG A 257 4.94 2.51 -20.37
N TYR A 258 4.96 3.61 -19.62
CA TYR A 258 5.81 3.73 -18.43
C TYR A 258 5.43 2.70 -17.36
N VAL A 259 4.14 2.56 -17.05
CA VAL A 259 3.65 1.57 -16.08
C VAL A 259 3.97 0.14 -16.51
N ILE A 260 3.75 -0.21 -17.78
CA ILE A 260 3.99 -1.55 -18.31
C ILE A 260 5.48 -1.94 -18.24
N HIS A 261 6.40 -0.99 -18.45
CA HIS A 261 7.84 -1.27 -18.37
C HIS A 261 8.39 -1.22 -16.94
N HIS A 262 7.69 -0.57 -16.00
CA HIS A 262 8.12 -0.48 -14.61
C HIS A 262 7.41 -1.50 -13.71
N ARG A 263 8.07 -2.65 -13.45
CA ARG A 263 7.49 -3.79 -12.72
C ARG A 263 6.75 -3.46 -11.41
N PRO A 264 7.26 -2.60 -10.50
CA PRO A 264 6.53 -2.25 -9.29
C PRO A 264 5.22 -1.51 -9.59
N LEU A 265 5.24 -0.56 -10.53
CA LEU A 265 4.04 0.17 -10.93
C LEU A 265 3.03 -0.73 -11.64
N LEU A 266 3.48 -1.64 -12.49
CA LEU A 266 2.62 -2.62 -13.13
C LEU A 266 1.90 -3.50 -12.10
N ALA A 267 2.65 -4.00 -11.11
CA ALA A 267 2.10 -4.84 -10.06
C ALA A 267 1.08 -4.09 -9.19
N LEU A 268 1.39 -2.86 -8.79
CA LEU A 268 0.47 -2.01 -8.00
C LEU A 268 -0.78 -1.61 -8.79
N THR A 269 -0.62 -1.29 -10.08
CA THR A 269 -1.74 -0.98 -10.98
C THR A 269 -2.63 -2.21 -11.14
N GLY A 270 -2.04 -3.38 -11.41
CA GLY A 270 -2.77 -4.65 -11.50
C GLY A 270 -3.53 -4.97 -10.21
N ALA A 271 -2.92 -4.78 -9.04
CA ALA A 271 -3.59 -4.96 -7.75
C ALA A 271 -4.80 -4.02 -7.58
N GLY A 272 -4.67 -2.74 -7.97
CA GLY A 272 -5.78 -1.79 -7.96
C GLY A 272 -6.90 -2.16 -8.94
N VAL A 273 -6.55 -2.66 -10.12
CA VAL A 273 -7.49 -3.17 -11.13
C VAL A 273 -8.27 -4.38 -10.60
N VAL A 274 -7.57 -5.35 -10.02
CA VAL A 274 -8.19 -6.53 -9.39
C VAL A 274 -9.12 -6.12 -8.25
N PHE A 275 -8.69 -5.18 -7.40
CA PHE A 275 -9.52 -4.69 -6.29
C PHE A 275 -10.85 -4.12 -6.80
N TRP A 276 -10.78 -3.14 -7.70
CA TRP A 276 -11.98 -2.46 -8.19
C TRP A 276 -12.83 -3.32 -9.13
N GLY A 277 -12.22 -4.13 -9.98
CA GLY A 277 -12.96 -5.10 -10.80
C GLY A 277 -13.63 -6.18 -9.95
N GLY A 278 -12.94 -6.67 -8.92
CA GLY A 278 -13.48 -7.62 -7.96
C GLY A 278 -14.68 -7.09 -7.18
N THR A 279 -14.72 -5.78 -6.88
CA THR A 279 -15.91 -5.19 -6.23
C THR A 279 -17.18 -5.35 -7.06
N SER A 280 -17.11 -5.30 -8.40
CA SER A 280 -18.28 -5.55 -9.25
C SER A 280 -18.82 -6.98 -9.11
N ILE A 281 -17.94 -7.97 -9.00
CA ILE A 281 -18.31 -9.38 -8.75
C ILE A 281 -18.97 -9.51 -7.37
N VAL A 282 -18.34 -8.93 -6.34
CA VAL A 282 -18.82 -9.00 -4.95
C VAL A 282 -20.17 -8.29 -4.80
N MET A 283 -20.36 -7.15 -5.46
CA MET A 283 -21.64 -6.43 -5.42
C MET A 283 -22.74 -7.20 -6.15
N ALA A 284 -22.46 -7.81 -7.31
CA ALA A 284 -23.42 -8.67 -8.00
C ALA A 284 -23.83 -9.89 -7.15
N ALA A 285 -22.86 -10.60 -6.56
CA ALA A 285 -23.12 -11.71 -5.64
C ALA A 285 -23.88 -11.24 -4.38
N GLY A 286 -23.51 -10.08 -3.82
CA GLY A 286 -24.17 -9.50 -2.67
C GLY A 286 -25.64 -9.16 -2.91
N ALA A 287 -25.98 -8.67 -4.10
CA ALA A 287 -27.36 -8.43 -4.50
C ALA A 287 -28.18 -9.72 -4.50
N MET A 288 -27.62 -10.81 -5.05
CA MET A 288 -28.28 -12.12 -5.06
C MET A 288 -28.54 -12.66 -3.65
N ILE A 289 -27.52 -12.61 -2.78
CA ILE A 289 -27.58 -13.15 -1.42
C ILE A 289 -28.59 -12.37 -0.57
N THR A 290 -28.68 -11.06 -0.78
CA THR A 290 -29.55 -10.19 0.02
C THR A 290 -31.01 -10.23 -0.44
N GLY A 291 -31.26 -10.32 -1.76
CA GLY A 291 -32.60 -10.42 -2.34
C GLY A 291 -33.53 -9.23 -2.05
N SER A 292 -33.00 -8.14 -1.48
CA SER A 292 -33.72 -6.90 -1.15
C SER A 292 -32.79 -5.73 -1.43
N LEU A 293 -33.35 -4.67 -1.98
CA LEU A 293 -32.60 -3.48 -2.38
C LEU A 293 -32.08 -2.73 -1.14
N ALA A 294 -32.86 -2.68 -0.05
CA ALA A 294 -32.42 -2.14 1.22
C ALA A 294 -31.28 -2.98 1.81
N LYS A 295 -31.43 -4.30 1.85
CA LYS A 295 -30.38 -5.20 2.36
C LYS A 295 -29.08 -5.11 1.55
N PHE A 296 -29.19 -5.07 0.23
CA PHE A 296 -28.07 -4.83 -0.68
C PHE A 296 -27.41 -3.48 -0.43
N ALA A 297 -28.20 -2.42 -0.26
CA ALA A 297 -27.67 -1.09 0.00
C ALA A 297 -26.90 -1.05 1.32
N TYR A 298 -27.43 -1.66 2.39
CA TYR A 298 -26.70 -1.79 3.65
C TYR A 298 -25.40 -2.58 3.53
N LEU A 299 -25.34 -3.59 2.66
CA LEU A 299 -24.09 -4.31 2.36
C LEU A 299 -23.04 -3.38 1.74
N GLY A 300 -23.42 -2.62 0.72
CA GLY A 300 -22.56 -1.61 0.06
C GLY A 300 -22.14 -0.50 1.03
N GLY A 301 -23.05 -0.05 1.89
CA GLY A 301 -22.78 0.89 2.97
C GLY A 301 -21.76 0.32 3.96
N GLY A 302 -21.96 -0.92 4.42
CA GLY A 302 -21.03 -1.61 5.32
C GLY A 302 -19.61 -1.68 4.74
N PHE A 303 -19.47 -2.07 3.47
CA PHE A 303 -18.19 -2.05 2.77
C PHE A 303 -17.54 -0.66 2.75
N GLY A 304 -18.31 0.38 2.40
CA GLY A 304 -17.83 1.77 2.40
C GLY A 304 -17.39 2.27 3.79
N ALA A 305 -18.16 1.96 4.84
CA ALA A 305 -17.80 2.27 6.22
C ALA A 305 -16.51 1.56 6.63
N GLY A 306 -16.37 0.29 6.26
CA GLY A 306 -15.15 -0.48 6.46
C GLY A 306 -13.94 0.20 5.83
N MET A 307 -14.02 0.63 4.57
CA MET A 307 -12.91 1.33 3.90
C MET A 307 -12.48 2.60 4.64
N LEU A 308 -13.44 3.37 5.17
CA LEU A 308 -13.15 4.56 5.98
C LEU A 308 -12.44 4.19 7.28
N ILE A 309 -12.93 3.17 7.99
CA ILE A 309 -12.31 2.65 9.22
C ILE A 309 -10.87 2.19 8.95
N GLY A 310 -10.64 1.44 7.87
CA GLY A 310 -9.31 0.97 7.47
C GLY A 310 -8.33 2.12 7.20
N ALA A 311 -8.79 3.18 6.53
CA ALA A 311 -7.98 4.38 6.30
C ALA A 311 -7.66 5.13 7.60
N ILE A 312 -8.62 5.23 8.53
CA ILE A 312 -8.43 5.86 9.84
C ILE A 312 -7.43 5.06 10.69
N ILE A 313 -7.57 3.74 10.76
CA ILE A 313 -6.65 2.85 11.46
C ILE A 313 -5.21 3.09 10.98
N LEU A 314 -5.01 3.17 9.66
CA LEU A 314 -3.69 3.42 9.09
C LEU A 314 -3.14 4.81 9.46
N SER A 315 -3.99 5.82 9.62
CA SER A 315 -3.56 7.17 10.05
C SER A 315 -3.07 7.22 11.50
N PHE A 316 -3.56 6.34 12.37
CA PHE A 316 -3.13 6.25 13.78
C PHE A 316 -1.96 5.28 13.99
N LEU A 317 -1.84 4.30 13.10
CA LEU A 317 -0.69 3.42 13.01
C LEU A 317 0.54 4.23 12.60
N ASN A 318 1.24 4.82 13.58
CA ASN A 318 2.56 5.45 13.43
C ASN A 318 3.61 4.38 13.10
N THR A 319 3.46 3.78 11.92
CA THR A 319 4.04 2.49 11.62
C THR A 319 5.38 2.70 10.98
N ARG A 320 6.42 2.27 11.71
CA ARG A 320 7.72 1.89 11.16
C ARG A 320 7.63 0.63 10.26
N VAL A 321 6.42 0.16 9.96
CA VAL A 321 6.11 -1.04 9.19
C VAL A 321 6.15 -0.67 7.70
N GLY A 322 6.83 -1.47 6.87
CA GLY A 322 6.91 -1.23 5.43
C GLY A 322 5.54 -1.36 4.75
N GLY A 323 5.22 -0.46 3.81
CA GLY A 323 3.95 -0.44 3.08
C GLY A 323 3.63 -1.75 2.35
N GLU A 324 4.66 -2.49 1.91
CA GLU A 324 4.52 -3.83 1.32
C GLU A 324 3.85 -4.84 2.27
N LEU A 325 4.19 -4.82 3.56
CA LEU A 325 3.58 -5.73 4.54
C LEU A 325 2.10 -5.41 4.75
N LEU A 326 1.74 -4.13 4.76
CA LEU A 326 0.35 -3.69 4.90
C LEU A 326 -0.49 -4.07 3.67
N VAL A 327 0.09 -4.04 2.48
CA VAL A 327 -0.55 -4.58 1.26
C VAL A 327 -0.82 -6.07 1.40
N VAL A 328 0.16 -6.85 1.88
CA VAL A 328 -0.01 -8.30 2.13
C VAL A 328 -1.11 -8.57 3.15
N ILE A 329 -1.10 -7.87 4.29
CA ILE A 329 -2.13 -8.00 5.34
C ILE A 329 -3.51 -7.67 4.76
N GLY A 330 -3.61 -6.58 3.99
CA GLY A 330 -4.85 -6.18 3.31
C GLY A 330 -5.37 -7.25 2.34
N MET A 331 -4.50 -7.85 1.52
CA MET A 331 -4.89 -8.91 0.58
C MET A 331 -5.36 -10.20 1.28
N ILE A 332 -4.62 -10.66 2.30
CA ILE A 332 -5.00 -11.88 3.05
C ILE A 332 -6.30 -11.64 3.81
N GLY A 333 -6.39 -10.52 4.54
CA GLY A 333 -7.58 -10.18 5.30
C GLY A 333 -8.82 -10.02 4.41
N ALA A 334 -8.70 -9.30 3.30
CA ALA A 334 -9.79 -9.15 2.34
C ALA A 334 -10.19 -10.51 1.73
N GLY A 335 -9.23 -11.36 1.35
CA GLY A 335 -9.53 -12.69 0.82
C GLY A 335 -10.27 -13.58 1.81
N ILE A 336 -9.82 -13.64 3.07
CA ILE A 336 -10.51 -14.41 4.12
C ILE A 336 -11.93 -13.86 4.34
N CYS A 337 -12.09 -12.54 4.46
CA CYS A 337 -13.41 -11.94 4.63
C CYS A 337 -14.34 -12.19 3.45
N LEU A 338 -13.83 -12.24 2.21
CA LEU A 338 -14.64 -12.58 1.02
C LEU A 338 -15.14 -14.03 1.04
N ILE A 339 -14.32 -15.01 1.47
CA ILE A 339 -14.74 -16.41 1.65
C ILE A 339 -15.87 -16.46 2.68
N LEU A 340 -15.68 -15.79 3.82
CA LEU A 340 -16.66 -15.75 4.89
C LEU A 340 -17.94 -15.02 4.47
N LEU A 341 -17.84 -13.92 3.71
CA LEU A 341 -18.97 -13.12 3.25
C LEU A 341 -20.03 -13.98 2.55
N VAL A 342 -19.63 -14.91 1.69
CA VAL A 342 -20.56 -15.78 0.95
C VAL A 342 -20.90 -17.09 1.69
N SER A 343 -20.24 -17.37 2.81
CA SER A 343 -20.40 -18.60 3.60
C SER A 343 -21.24 -18.42 4.86
N VAL A 344 -21.39 -17.18 5.34
CA VAL A 344 -22.04 -16.91 6.63
C VAL A 344 -23.57 -16.94 6.53
N PRO A 345 -24.25 -17.65 7.45
CA PRO A 345 -25.70 -17.57 7.55
C PRO A 345 -26.10 -16.27 8.27
N GLY A 346 -27.03 -15.53 7.68
CA GLY A 346 -27.67 -14.39 8.34
C GLY A 346 -27.13 -13.02 7.94
N PHE A 347 -28.06 -12.06 7.88
CA PHE A 347 -27.82 -10.75 7.30
C PHE A 347 -26.91 -9.83 8.12
N ILE A 348 -27.00 -9.89 9.46
CA ILE A 348 -26.13 -9.08 10.34
C ILE A 348 -24.67 -9.49 10.19
N LEU A 349 -24.41 -10.81 10.12
CA LEU A 349 -23.07 -11.33 9.94
C LEU A 349 -22.53 -11.01 8.55
N LEU A 350 -23.39 -11.02 7.53
CA LEU A 350 -23.06 -10.57 6.18
C LEU A 350 -22.60 -9.10 6.16
N ILE A 351 -23.32 -8.20 6.86
CA ILE A 351 -22.90 -6.79 7.01
C ILE A 351 -21.54 -6.70 7.73
N ALA A 352 -21.37 -7.45 8.83
CA ALA A 352 -20.10 -7.45 9.58
C ALA A 352 -18.92 -7.89 8.69
N MET A 353 -19.11 -8.93 7.87
CA MET A 353 -18.10 -9.36 6.89
C MET A 353 -17.87 -8.32 5.79
N ALA A 354 -18.90 -7.60 5.32
CA ALA A 354 -18.72 -6.51 4.37
C ALA A 354 -17.91 -5.35 4.96
N VAL A 355 -18.17 -4.98 6.22
CA VAL A 355 -17.37 -3.99 6.95
C VAL A 355 -15.91 -4.44 7.07
N LEU A 356 -15.66 -5.68 7.50
CA LEU A 356 -14.28 -6.19 7.62
C LEU A 356 -13.56 -6.26 6.27
N THR A 357 -14.26 -6.70 5.22
CA THR A 357 -13.75 -6.66 3.84
C THR A 357 -13.37 -5.24 3.44
N GLY A 358 -14.23 -4.27 3.77
CA GLY A 358 -13.96 -2.85 3.59
C GLY A 358 -12.73 -2.38 4.35
N VAL A 359 -12.55 -2.77 5.62
CA VAL A 359 -11.39 -2.40 6.45
C VAL A 359 -10.08 -2.83 5.80
N PHE A 360 -9.98 -4.12 5.43
CA PHE A 360 -8.78 -4.63 4.76
C PHE A 360 -8.61 -4.05 3.36
N GLY A 361 -9.71 -3.81 2.63
CA GLY A 361 -9.70 -3.12 1.35
C GLY A 361 -9.22 -1.66 1.44
N GLY A 362 -9.59 -0.93 2.49
CA GLY A 362 -9.13 0.42 2.77
C GLY A 362 -7.64 0.45 3.06
N ILE A 363 -7.13 -0.45 3.91
CA ILE A 363 -5.70 -0.61 4.17
C ILE A 363 -4.95 -0.91 2.86
N LEU A 364 -5.45 -1.85 2.07
CA LEU A 364 -4.86 -2.22 0.78
C LEU A 364 -4.79 -1.02 -0.18
N MET A 365 -5.91 -0.34 -0.41
CA MET A 365 -5.99 0.74 -1.39
C MET A 365 -5.19 1.98 -1.00
N VAL A 366 -5.18 2.36 0.28
CA VAL A 366 -4.38 3.51 0.74
C VAL A 366 -2.89 3.23 0.54
N ASN A 367 -2.42 2.02 0.84
CA ASN A 367 -1.02 1.66 0.64
C ASN A 367 -0.66 1.53 -0.85
N ILE A 368 -1.51 0.94 -1.69
CA ILE A 368 -1.30 0.90 -3.15
C ILE A 368 -1.13 2.30 -3.71
N ASN A 369 -2.05 3.21 -3.40
CA ASN A 369 -2.00 4.59 -3.89
C ASN A 369 -0.75 5.33 -3.38
N THR A 370 -0.35 5.10 -2.13
CA THR A 370 0.84 5.72 -1.54
C THR A 370 2.12 5.23 -2.19
N MET A 371 2.27 3.90 -2.38
CA MET A 371 3.44 3.32 -3.03
C MET A 371 3.53 3.73 -4.50
N LEU A 372 2.40 3.81 -5.20
CA LEU A 372 2.34 4.26 -6.59
C LEU A 372 2.75 5.73 -6.71
N GLN A 373 2.43 6.60 -5.73
CA GLN A 373 2.95 7.97 -5.65
C GLN A 373 4.46 8.05 -5.42
N GLN A 374 5.00 7.13 -4.60
CA GLN A 374 6.43 7.08 -4.28
C GLN A 374 7.27 6.57 -5.44
N PHE A 375 6.77 5.60 -6.22
CA PHE A 375 7.48 5.04 -7.37
C PHE A 375 7.28 5.84 -8.66
N ALA A 376 6.21 6.63 -8.78
CA ALA A 376 5.98 7.47 -9.95
C ALA A 376 6.74 8.81 -9.82
N PRO A 377 7.68 9.12 -10.76
CA PRO A 377 8.35 10.41 -10.80
C PRO A 377 7.34 11.55 -10.93
N ASP A 378 7.66 12.73 -10.38
CA ASP A 378 6.74 13.88 -10.37
C ASP A 378 6.22 14.25 -11.77
N LEU A 379 7.05 14.12 -12.80
CA LEU A 379 6.70 14.42 -14.19
C LEU A 379 5.67 13.44 -14.78
N TYR A 380 5.69 12.17 -14.37
CA TYR A 380 4.82 11.12 -14.90
C TYR A 380 3.65 10.77 -13.97
N ARG A 381 3.65 11.26 -12.72
CA ARG A 381 2.67 10.90 -11.69
C ARG A 381 1.23 11.04 -12.17
N GLY A 382 0.86 12.17 -12.77
CA GLY A 382 -0.49 12.39 -13.29
C GLY A 382 -0.90 11.38 -14.39
N ARG A 383 0.03 11.05 -15.30
CA ARG A 383 -0.19 10.09 -16.39
C ARG A 383 -0.32 8.66 -15.88
N VAL A 384 0.50 8.29 -14.89
CA VAL A 384 0.45 6.98 -14.23
C VAL A 384 -0.88 6.80 -13.49
N PHE A 385 -1.30 7.80 -12.71
CA PHE A 385 -2.60 7.78 -12.02
C PHE A 385 -3.78 7.75 -13.00
N GLY A 386 -3.74 8.57 -14.06
CA GLY A 386 -4.77 8.58 -15.10
C GLY A 386 -4.91 7.21 -15.78
N PHE A 387 -3.80 6.58 -16.16
CA PHE A 387 -3.81 5.23 -16.71
C PHE A 387 -4.35 4.20 -15.71
N LYS A 388 -3.94 4.26 -14.44
CA LYS A 388 -4.44 3.35 -13.40
C LYS A 388 -5.95 3.44 -13.23
N GLU A 389 -6.53 4.65 -13.16
CA GLU A 389 -7.98 4.80 -13.00
C GLU A 389 -8.72 4.30 -14.25
N MET A 390 -8.23 4.65 -15.45
CA MET A 390 -8.80 4.17 -16.71
C MET A 390 -8.76 2.63 -16.80
N ALA A 391 -7.65 2.00 -16.39
CA ALA A 391 -7.53 0.54 -16.37
C ALA A 391 -8.49 -0.11 -15.37
N SER A 392 -8.69 0.51 -14.20
CA SER A 392 -9.65 0.03 -13.20
C SER A 392 -11.10 0.13 -13.72
N ASP A 393 -11.48 1.24 -14.34
CA ASP A 393 -12.82 1.41 -14.90
C ASP A 393 -13.06 0.51 -16.11
N PHE A 394 -12.05 0.31 -16.96
CA PHE A 394 -12.09 -0.65 -18.05
C PHE A 394 -12.35 -2.08 -17.56
N ALA A 395 -11.67 -2.51 -16.50
CA ALA A 395 -11.89 -3.83 -15.92
C ALA A 395 -13.31 -3.98 -15.34
N LYS A 396 -13.83 -2.96 -14.62
CA LYS A 396 -15.22 -2.97 -14.15
C LYS A 396 -16.20 -3.14 -15.31
N VAL A 397 -16.03 -2.38 -16.40
CA VAL A 397 -16.88 -2.45 -17.59
C VAL A 397 -16.81 -3.83 -18.25
N CYS A 398 -15.61 -4.41 -18.40
CA CYS A 398 -15.46 -5.74 -18.98
C CYS A 398 -16.11 -6.84 -18.13
N ILE A 399 -15.93 -6.77 -16.80
CA ILE A 399 -16.52 -7.73 -15.86
C ILE A 399 -18.05 -7.59 -15.87
N ALA A 400 -18.55 -6.35 -15.78
CA ALA A 400 -19.97 -6.05 -15.82
C ALA A 400 -20.62 -6.50 -17.14
N PHE A 401 -19.98 -6.23 -18.28
CA PHE A 401 -20.43 -6.74 -19.58
C PHE A 401 -20.50 -8.27 -19.62
N THR A 402 -19.46 -8.93 -19.11
CA THR A 402 -19.38 -10.39 -19.07
C THR A 402 -20.51 -10.98 -18.23
N ILE A 403 -20.71 -10.49 -17.00
CA ILE A 403 -21.79 -10.97 -16.12
C ILE A 403 -23.16 -10.71 -16.76
N TRP A 404 -23.35 -9.52 -17.35
CA TRP A 404 -24.60 -9.14 -18.00
C TRP A 404 -24.94 -10.01 -19.22
N ARG A 405 -23.95 -10.45 -20.00
CA ARG A 405 -24.16 -11.26 -21.21
C ARG A 405 -24.06 -12.75 -21.00
N LEU A 406 -23.46 -13.21 -19.90
CA LEU A 406 -23.28 -14.62 -19.63
C LEU A 406 -24.63 -15.26 -19.25
N PRO A 407 -25.10 -16.28 -20.00
CA PRO A 407 -26.29 -17.02 -19.60
C PRO A 407 -26.06 -17.71 -18.26
N ARG A 408 -27.08 -17.74 -17.42
CA ARG A 408 -27.03 -18.35 -16.08
C ARG A 408 -25.90 -17.82 -15.20
N SER A 409 -25.64 -16.51 -15.28
CA SER A 409 -24.58 -15.85 -14.52
C SER A 409 -24.71 -16.05 -13.00
N GLU A 410 -25.92 -16.29 -12.49
CA GLU A 410 -26.22 -16.60 -11.10
C GLU A 410 -25.46 -17.81 -10.56
N GLN A 411 -25.21 -18.83 -11.40
CA GLN A 411 -24.49 -20.03 -11.00
C GLN A 411 -23.00 -19.76 -10.76
N TRP A 412 -22.46 -18.72 -11.38
CA TRP A 412 -21.04 -18.41 -11.38
C TRP A 412 -20.64 -17.38 -10.32
N MET A 413 -21.57 -16.60 -9.78
CA MET A 413 -21.24 -15.48 -8.88
C MET A 413 -20.52 -15.94 -7.61
N ILE A 414 -21.05 -16.95 -6.92
CA ILE A 414 -20.43 -17.48 -5.69
C ILE A 414 -19.04 -18.11 -5.99
N PRO A 415 -18.90 -19.02 -7.00
CA PRO A 415 -17.58 -19.51 -7.42
C PRO A 415 -16.58 -18.41 -7.77
N LEU A 416 -17.02 -17.34 -8.44
CA LEU A 416 -16.15 -16.22 -8.81
C LEU A 416 -15.68 -15.42 -7.57
N VAL A 417 -16.52 -15.26 -6.55
CA VAL A 417 -16.10 -14.65 -5.28
C VAL A 417 -15.04 -15.52 -4.58
N TYR A 418 -15.21 -16.84 -4.55
CA TYR A 418 -14.17 -17.74 -4.01
C TYR A 418 -12.87 -17.68 -4.83
N ALA A 419 -12.97 -17.67 -6.17
CA ALA A 419 -11.81 -17.55 -7.04
C ALA A 419 -11.06 -16.23 -6.82
N LEU A 420 -11.78 -15.12 -6.68
CA LEU A 420 -11.22 -13.81 -6.34
C LEU A 420 -10.52 -13.84 -4.98
N ALA A 421 -11.16 -14.43 -3.96
CA ALA A 421 -10.58 -14.54 -2.63
C ALA A 421 -9.29 -15.36 -2.63
N LEU A 422 -9.29 -16.52 -3.27
CA LEU A 422 -8.11 -17.37 -3.42
C LEU A 422 -7.01 -16.69 -4.24
N MET A 423 -7.36 -15.92 -5.27
CA MET A 423 -6.41 -15.12 -6.03
C MET A 423 -5.73 -14.06 -5.16
N LEU A 424 -6.48 -13.34 -4.30
CA LEU A 424 -5.91 -12.35 -3.38
C LEU A 424 -4.95 -13.01 -2.36
N ILE A 425 -5.37 -14.11 -1.75
CA ILE A 425 -4.54 -14.86 -0.80
C ILE A 425 -3.30 -15.42 -1.51
N GLY A 426 -3.47 -16.03 -2.67
CA GLY A 426 -2.38 -16.58 -3.48
C GLY A 426 -1.37 -15.52 -3.92
N ALA A 427 -1.84 -14.34 -4.35
CA ALA A 427 -0.98 -13.21 -4.68
C ALA A 427 -0.19 -12.70 -3.46
N ALA A 428 -0.83 -12.63 -2.30
CA ALA A 428 -0.18 -12.24 -1.06
C ALA A 428 0.89 -13.26 -0.63
N VAL A 429 0.55 -14.55 -0.65
CA VAL A 429 1.49 -15.65 -0.35
C VAL A 429 2.67 -15.61 -1.32
N TRP A 430 2.41 -15.50 -2.62
CA TRP A 430 3.46 -15.39 -3.64
C TRP A 430 4.36 -14.17 -3.40
N GLY A 431 3.78 -13.02 -3.05
CA GLY A 431 4.50 -11.79 -2.71
C GLY A 431 5.41 -11.98 -1.49
N VAL A 432 4.88 -12.57 -0.42
CA VAL A 432 5.65 -12.90 0.80
C VAL A 432 6.74 -13.90 0.49
N THR A 433 6.47 -14.97 -0.25
CA THR A 433 7.48 -15.97 -0.63
C THR A 433 8.58 -15.32 -1.47
N ARG A 434 8.24 -14.48 -2.45
CA ARG A 434 9.22 -13.73 -3.26
C ARG A 434 10.06 -12.79 -2.41
N TYR A 435 9.43 -12.06 -1.49
CA TYR A 435 10.11 -11.17 -0.56
C TYR A 435 11.05 -11.96 0.35
N VAL A 436 10.57 -13.04 0.97
CA VAL A 436 11.35 -13.84 1.91
C VAL A 436 12.56 -14.51 1.24
N LEU A 437 12.37 -15.04 0.02
CA LEU A 437 13.42 -15.77 -0.70
C LEU A 437 14.40 -14.84 -1.44
N ARG A 438 14.08 -13.56 -1.62
CA ARG A 438 14.98 -12.55 -2.22
C ARG A 438 15.63 -11.71 -1.14
N GLY A 439 16.87 -11.32 -1.37
CA GLY A 439 17.62 -10.46 -0.47
C GLY A 439 19.10 -10.43 -0.83
N PRO A 440 19.92 -9.79 0.02
CA PRO A 440 21.35 -9.60 -0.24
C PRO A 440 22.17 -10.89 -0.16
N ALA A 441 21.62 -11.98 0.40
CA ALA A 441 22.34 -13.23 0.54
C ALA A 441 22.38 -14.01 -0.80
N PRO A 442 23.47 -14.76 -1.08
CA PRO A 442 23.68 -15.45 -2.35
C PRO A 442 22.67 -16.57 -2.65
N THR A 443 22.05 -17.17 -1.63
CA THR A 443 21.09 -18.28 -1.81
C THR A 443 19.73 -17.96 -1.20
N ARG A 444 18.67 -18.54 -1.78
CA ARG A 444 17.30 -18.40 -1.27
C ARG A 444 17.15 -18.90 0.17
N MET A 445 17.81 -20.01 0.48
CA MET A 445 17.83 -20.58 1.83
C MET A 445 18.47 -19.61 2.84
N LEU A 446 19.59 -18.98 2.48
CA LEU A 446 20.26 -18.05 3.38
C LEU A 446 19.45 -16.77 3.59
N ASN A 447 18.76 -16.26 2.56
CA ASN A 447 17.82 -15.15 2.72
C ASN A 447 16.66 -15.50 3.66
N LEU A 448 16.10 -16.72 3.53
CA LEU A 448 15.05 -17.22 4.43
C LEU A 448 15.56 -17.30 5.88
N LEU A 449 16.69 -17.96 6.10
CA LEU A 449 17.32 -18.10 7.42
C LEU A 449 17.66 -16.75 8.04
N TRP A 450 18.18 -15.82 7.25
CA TRP A 450 18.49 -14.45 7.68
C TRP A 450 17.23 -13.72 8.16
N ARG A 451 16.12 -13.79 7.41
CA ARG A 451 14.86 -13.14 7.80
C ARG A 451 14.23 -13.76 9.03
N ILE A 452 14.23 -15.10 9.13
CA ILE A 452 13.77 -15.82 10.33
C ILE A 452 14.62 -15.42 11.54
N GLY A 453 15.95 -15.48 11.40
CA GLY A 453 16.89 -15.08 12.44
C GLY A 453 16.68 -13.63 12.87
N ARG A 454 16.43 -12.73 11.92
CA ARG A 454 16.11 -11.33 12.22
C ARG A 454 14.80 -11.18 12.99
N LEU A 455 13.70 -11.77 12.52
CA LEU A 455 12.41 -11.73 13.22
C LEU A 455 12.55 -12.27 14.65
N TYR A 456 13.24 -13.40 14.80
CA TYR A 456 13.51 -14.02 16.07
C TYR A 456 14.37 -13.13 16.99
N CYS A 457 15.47 -12.55 16.51
CA CYS A 457 16.34 -11.68 17.33
C CYS A 457 15.65 -10.38 17.75
N PHE A 458 14.88 -9.75 16.85
CA PHE A 458 14.14 -8.52 17.16
C PHE A 458 12.91 -8.79 18.05
N GLY A 459 12.29 -9.96 17.96
CA GLY A 459 11.17 -10.35 18.82
C GLY A 459 11.60 -10.87 20.19
N MET A 460 12.37 -11.96 20.21
CA MET A 460 12.77 -12.67 21.43
C MET A 460 13.83 -11.91 22.24
N HIS A 461 14.81 -11.32 21.55
CA HIS A 461 15.94 -10.63 22.19
C HIS A 461 15.86 -9.11 22.10
N LYS A 462 14.75 -8.56 21.56
CA LYS A 462 14.49 -7.12 21.42
C LYS A 462 15.72 -6.35 20.92
N LEU A 463 16.40 -6.94 19.93
CA LEU A 463 17.71 -6.50 19.44
C LEU A 463 17.71 -5.01 19.06
N LYS A 464 18.62 -4.25 19.67
CA LYS A 464 18.98 -2.89 19.26
C LYS A 464 20.32 -2.92 18.51
N VAL A 465 20.39 -2.20 17.40
CA VAL A 465 21.58 -2.17 16.53
C VAL A 465 22.07 -0.74 16.36
N ASN A 466 23.33 -0.50 16.73
CA ASN A 466 23.99 0.80 16.62
C ASN A 466 25.21 0.72 15.70
N GLY A 467 25.44 1.74 14.88
CA GLY A 467 26.65 1.84 14.06
C GLY A 467 26.75 0.87 12.89
N ALA A 468 25.67 0.16 12.49
CA ALA A 468 25.73 -0.83 11.40
C ALA A 468 26.23 -0.27 10.05
N SER A 469 26.12 1.05 9.82
CA SER A 469 26.67 1.75 8.67
C SER A 469 28.21 1.79 8.63
N ASN A 470 28.87 1.50 9.76
CA ASN A 470 30.33 1.45 9.86
C ASN A 470 30.93 0.21 9.20
N VAL A 471 30.12 -0.81 8.91
CA VAL A 471 30.58 -2.03 8.23
C VAL A 471 30.71 -1.74 6.73
N PRO A 472 31.90 -1.96 6.13
CA PRO A 472 32.08 -1.80 4.68
C PRO A 472 31.09 -2.63 3.85
N SER A 473 30.55 -2.02 2.80
CA SER A 473 29.59 -2.66 1.89
C SER A 473 30.20 -3.78 1.05
N ASP A 474 31.50 -3.75 0.83
CA ASP A 474 32.30 -4.67 0.02
C ASP A 474 33.68 -4.93 0.67
N GLY A 475 34.48 -5.78 0.03
CA GLY A 475 35.85 -6.09 0.48
C GLY A 475 35.95 -6.99 1.73
N PRO A 476 37.18 -7.42 2.09
CA PRO A 476 37.44 -8.30 3.24
C PRO A 476 37.14 -7.60 4.57
N VAL A 477 36.26 -8.18 5.40
CA VAL A 477 35.91 -7.62 6.71
C VAL A 477 36.11 -8.66 7.80
N LEU A 478 36.80 -8.28 8.86
CA LEU A 478 36.98 -9.06 10.08
C LEU A 478 36.20 -8.41 11.21
N ILE A 479 35.09 -9.04 11.61
CA ILE A 479 34.29 -8.63 12.76
C ILE A 479 34.92 -9.23 14.01
N VAL A 480 35.27 -8.38 14.97
CA VAL A 480 35.88 -8.80 16.24
C VAL A 480 34.97 -8.35 17.37
N ALA A 481 34.45 -9.30 18.14
CA ALA A 481 33.45 -9.03 19.18
C ALA A 481 33.76 -9.75 20.49
N ASN A 482 33.28 -9.20 21.60
CA ASN A 482 33.19 -9.92 22.88
C ASN A 482 32.18 -11.08 22.77
N HIS A 483 32.30 -12.10 23.63
CA HIS A 483 31.44 -13.29 23.59
C HIS A 483 30.75 -13.57 24.92
N THR A 484 29.49 -13.18 25.01
CA THR A 484 28.65 -13.23 26.21
C THR A 484 27.70 -14.45 26.23
N ALA A 485 27.17 -14.85 25.07
CA ALA A 485 26.16 -15.89 24.98
C ALA A 485 26.23 -16.64 23.64
N GLY A 486 25.68 -17.86 23.59
CA GLY A 486 25.64 -18.66 22.35
C GLY A 486 24.84 -18.02 21.21
N ILE A 487 23.95 -17.06 21.52
CA ILE A 487 23.12 -16.32 20.55
C ILE A 487 23.88 -15.19 19.84
N ASP A 488 25.05 -14.77 20.35
CA ASP A 488 25.83 -13.63 19.83
C ASP A 488 26.08 -13.64 18.32
N PRO A 489 26.47 -14.77 17.68
CA PRO A 489 26.66 -14.82 16.23
C PRO A 489 25.38 -14.48 15.45
N PHE A 490 24.22 -14.88 15.97
CA PHE A 490 22.91 -14.62 15.35
C PHE A 490 22.50 -13.16 15.49
N LEU A 491 22.80 -12.52 16.63
CA LEU A 491 22.52 -11.09 16.85
C LEU A 491 23.32 -10.22 15.87
N ILE A 492 24.62 -10.50 15.70
CA ILE A 492 25.45 -9.81 14.72
C ILE A 492 24.94 -10.11 13.30
N GLN A 493 24.66 -11.37 12.95
CA GLN A 493 24.16 -11.71 11.61
C GLN A 493 22.81 -11.02 11.29
N ALA A 494 21.91 -10.87 12.27
CA ALA A 494 20.63 -10.18 12.12
C ALA A 494 20.79 -8.66 11.90
N ALA A 495 21.89 -8.07 12.37
CA ALA A 495 22.25 -6.68 12.14
C ALA A 495 22.93 -6.45 10.78
N MET A 496 23.44 -7.50 10.14
CA MET A 496 24.27 -7.41 8.93
C MET A 496 23.53 -7.90 7.68
N ARG A 497 23.82 -7.27 6.53
CA ARG A 497 23.26 -7.66 5.21
C ARG A 497 24.11 -8.68 4.47
N ARG A 498 25.41 -8.75 4.78
CA ARG A 498 26.35 -9.73 4.23
C ARG A 498 26.40 -10.95 5.16
N PRO A 499 26.48 -12.18 4.64
CA PRO A 499 26.71 -13.37 5.45
C PRO A 499 28.03 -13.25 6.22
N VAL A 500 28.00 -13.58 7.51
CA VAL A 500 29.17 -13.63 8.39
C VAL A 500 29.53 -15.08 8.65
N HIS A 501 30.76 -15.45 8.32
CA HIS A 501 31.29 -16.77 8.55
C HIS A 501 32.00 -16.80 9.91
N TYR A 502 31.51 -17.60 10.85
CA TYR A 502 32.09 -17.70 12.19
C TYR A 502 32.95 -18.94 12.32
N MET A 503 34.02 -18.83 13.12
CA MET A 503 34.72 -19.99 13.66
C MET A 503 33.84 -20.70 14.68
N MET A 504 33.62 -22.01 14.52
CA MET A 504 32.73 -22.80 15.37
C MET A 504 33.32 -24.18 15.64
N ALA A 505 33.27 -24.62 16.91
CA ALA A 505 33.73 -25.95 17.27
C ALA A 505 32.80 -27.02 16.68
N ARG A 506 33.39 -28.08 16.11
CA ARG A 506 32.65 -29.14 15.40
C ARG A 506 31.61 -29.84 16.28
N GLU A 507 31.84 -29.96 17.58
CA GLU A 507 30.92 -30.53 18.57
C GLU A 507 29.54 -29.84 18.64
N TYR A 508 29.48 -28.55 18.30
CA TYR A 508 28.23 -27.79 18.27
C TYR A 508 27.49 -27.91 16.93
N MET A 509 28.12 -28.46 15.90
CA MET A 509 27.54 -28.65 14.57
C MET A 509 26.76 -29.96 14.50
N ARG A 510 25.48 -29.92 14.91
CA ARG A 510 24.62 -31.11 14.90
C ARG A 510 24.32 -31.58 13.47
N TRP A 511 24.42 -32.88 13.21
CA TRP A 511 24.25 -33.48 11.88
C TRP A 511 22.88 -33.20 11.24
N TRP A 512 21.80 -33.17 12.02
CA TRP A 512 20.44 -32.88 11.56
C TRP A 512 20.24 -31.42 11.10
N LEU A 513 21.17 -30.53 11.45
CA LEU A 513 21.26 -29.16 10.93
C LEU A 513 22.17 -29.06 9.70
N GLY A 514 22.50 -30.17 9.04
CA GLY A 514 23.41 -30.19 7.88
C GLY A 514 23.04 -29.22 6.75
N PHE A 515 21.75 -29.01 6.49
CA PHE A 515 21.31 -28.01 5.50
C PHE A 515 21.64 -26.56 5.92
N PHE A 516 21.55 -26.27 7.23
CA PHE A 516 21.85 -24.96 7.82
C PHE A 516 23.36 -24.70 7.77
N TRP A 517 24.19 -25.69 8.13
CA TRP A 517 25.65 -25.57 8.06
C TRP A 517 26.16 -25.36 6.64
N ARG A 518 25.56 -26.04 5.64
CA ARG A 518 25.85 -25.80 4.23
C ARG A 518 25.51 -24.38 3.77
N ALA A 519 24.45 -23.79 4.33
CA ALA A 519 24.00 -22.44 3.97
C ALA A 519 24.84 -21.34 4.63
N VAL A 520 25.17 -21.47 5.91
CA VAL A 520 25.92 -20.45 6.68
C VAL A 520 27.44 -20.60 6.50
N GLN A 521 27.92 -21.78 6.09
CA GLN A 521 29.33 -22.10 5.87
C GLN A 521 30.22 -21.66 7.07
N PRO A 522 30.02 -22.23 8.27
CA PRO A 522 30.90 -21.96 9.40
C PRO A 522 32.31 -22.49 9.13
N ILE A 523 33.29 -21.87 9.76
CA ILE A 523 34.69 -22.31 9.73
C ILE A 523 34.84 -23.31 10.88
N ASP A 524 34.91 -24.60 10.55
CA ASP A 524 34.99 -25.64 11.56
C ASP A 524 36.37 -25.63 12.24
N VAL A 525 36.35 -25.65 13.56
CA VAL A 525 37.54 -25.77 14.39
C VAL A 525 37.44 -27.08 15.16
N ASP A 526 38.41 -27.95 14.95
CA ASP A 526 38.62 -29.10 15.81
C ASP A 526 39.56 -28.67 16.96
N ARG A 527 39.14 -28.93 18.20
CA ARG A 527 39.91 -28.54 19.39
C ARG A 527 41.09 -29.49 19.63
N GLU A 528 41.05 -30.69 19.06
CA GLU A 528 42.03 -31.76 19.28
C GLU A 528 42.99 -31.93 18.09
N ALA A 529 42.62 -31.49 16.88
CA ALA A 529 43.48 -31.60 15.70
C ALA A 529 43.37 -30.40 14.73
N ASP A 530 44.49 -29.71 14.52
CA ASP A 530 44.77 -28.78 13.41
C ASP A 530 44.10 -27.37 13.43
N ALA A 531 44.54 -26.54 14.39
CA ALA A 531 44.27 -25.09 14.40
C ALA A 531 44.77 -24.35 13.14
N SER A 532 45.71 -24.95 12.38
CA SER A 532 46.30 -24.33 11.18
C SER A 532 45.34 -24.38 9.98
N ALA A 533 44.55 -25.45 9.86
CA ALA A 533 43.56 -25.57 8.79
C ALA A 533 42.44 -24.51 8.90
N ALA A 534 41.91 -24.31 10.11
CA ALA A 534 40.89 -23.28 10.36
C ALA A 534 41.43 -21.87 10.05
N LEU A 535 42.67 -21.58 10.47
CA LEU A 535 43.36 -20.33 10.20
C LEU A 535 43.51 -20.07 8.69
N ARG A 536 43.93 -21.08 7.92
CA ARG A 536 44.05 -20.97 6.45
C ARG A 536 42.71 -20.67 5.80
N ARG A 537 41.65 -21.42 6.14
CA ARG A 537 40.30 -21.18 5.61
C ARG A 537 39.78 -19.78 5.93
N THR A 538 40.04 -19.27 7.13
CA THR A 538 39.69 -17.90 7.49
C THR A 538 40.38 -16.87 6.60
N ILE A 539 41.69 -17.02 6.40
CA ILE A 539 42.45 -16.11 5.51
C ILE A 539 41.92 -16.20 4.07
N ASP A 540 41.60 -17.40 3.58
CA ASP A 540 41.07 -17.60 2.23
C ASP A 540 39.67 -16.97 2.05
N MET A 541 38.78 -17.10 3.04
CA MET A 541 37.47 -16.44 3.04
C MET A 541 37.60 -14.92 3.02
N LEU A 542 38.52 -14.36 3.81
CA LEU A 542 38.81 -12.92 3.79
C LEU A 542 39.34 -12.52 2.41
N ARG A 543 40.31 -13.22 1.84
CA ARG A 543 40.85 -12.94 0.49
C ARG A 543 39.80 -12.98 -0.62
N GLN A 544 38.72 -13.75 -0.45
CA GLN A 544 37.56 -13.75 -1.35
C GLN A 544 36.62 -12.56 -1.14
N GLY A 545 36.97 -11.58 -0.30
CA GLY A 545 36.15 -10.42 0.02
C GLY A 545 34.94 -10.75 0.90
N ARG A 546 34.97 -11.84 1.67
CA ARG A 546 33.86 -12.22 2.59
C ARG A 546 34.04 -11.59 3.96
N ILE A 547 33.00 -11.72 4.79
CA ILE A 547 33.04 -11.29 6.19
C ILE A 547 33.28 -12.51 7.08
N VAL A 548 34.29 -12.41 7.94
CA VAL A 548 34.55 -13.40 8.99
C VAL A 548 34.29 -12.77 10.35
N GLY A 549 33.56 -13.47 11.21
CA GLY A 549 33.36 -13.09 12.61
C GLY A 549 34.21 -13.94 13.54
N ILE A 550 34.94 -13.28 14.46
CA ILE A 550 35.78 -13.94 15.46
C ILE A 550 35.43 -13.44 16.85
N PHE A 551 35.28 -14.40 17.76
CA PHE A 551 35.20 -14.20 19.20
C PHE A 551 36.54 -14.62 19.83
N PRO A 552 37.47 -13.68 20.03
CA PRO A 552 38.86 -13.99 20.39
C PRO A 552 39.03 -14.61 21.78
N GLU A 553 37.99 -14.58 22.62
CA GLU A 553 37.92 -15.21 23.95
C GLU A 553 37.92 -16.75 23.89
N GLY A 554 37.55 -17.36 22.75
CA GLY A 554 37.55 -18.82 22.53
C GLY A 554 36.53 -19.63 23.36
N GLY A 555 35.76 -18.97 24.21
CA GLY A 555 34.67 -19.54 25.01
C GLY A 555 33.72 -18.44 25.51
N LEU A 556 32.57 -18.83 26.04
CA LEU A 556 31.57 -17.88 26.57
C LEU A 556 32.08 -17.21 27.85
N ASN A 557 31.88 -15.91 27.97
CA ASN A 557 32.04 -15.20 29.22
C ASN A 557 30.76 -15.32 30.07
N THR A 558 30.81 -16.20 31.06
CA THR A 558 29.73 -16.40 32.04
C THR A 558 29.92 -15.62 33.34
N GLY A 559 30.98 -14.80 33.43
CA GLY A 559 31.34 -13.99 34.59
C GLY A 559 30.85 -12.54 34.49
N ASP A 560 31.70 -11.58 34.86
CA ASP A 560 31.39 -10.15 34.78
C ASP A 560 31.28 -9.68 33.32
N ARG A 561 30.13 -9.07 32.98
CA ARG A 561 29.82 -8.53 31.65
C ARG A 561 30.64 -7.29 31.30
N ALA A 562 31.22 -6.62 32.30
CA ALA A 562 32.05 -5.44 32.08
C ALA A 562 33.46 -5.78 31.55
N THR A 563 33.86 -7.05 31.63
CA THR A 563 35.21 -7.53 31.26
C THR A 563 35.17 -8.60 30.18
N MET A 564 36.23 -8.72 29.38
CA MET A 564 36.39 -9.84 28.44
C MET A 564 37.34 -10.89 29.01
N ARG A 565 37.19 -12.16 28.60
CA ARG A 565 38.19 -13.20 28.88
C ARG A 565 39.50 -12.91 28.15
N PRO A 566 40.64 -13.51 28.56
CA PRO A 566 41.89 -13.42 27.83
C PRO A 566 41.72 -13.84 26.36
N TRP A 567 42.26 -13.04 25.44
CA TRP A 567 42.18 -13.30 24.00
C TRP A 567 43.24 -14.33 23.57
N ARG A 568 42.89 -15.19 22.61
CA ARG A 568 43.83 -16.10 21.97
C ARG A 568 44.70 -15.33 20.95
N SER A 569 45.97 -15.71 20.85
CA SER A 569 46.91 -15.13 19.88
C SER A 569 46.56 -15.52 18.44
N GLY A 570 46.92 -14.65 17.48
CA GLY A 570 46.77 -14.93 16.04
C GLY A 570 45.79 -14.01 15.28
N LEU A 571 45.01 -13.18 15.97
CA LEU A 571 44.06 -12.25 15.35
C LEU A 571 44.76 -11.23 14.43
N SER A 572 45.87 -10.65 14.89
CA SER A 572 46.69 -9.70 14.12
C SER A 572 47.23 -10.33 12.83
N MET A 573 47.61 -11.62 12.86
CA MET A 573 48.05 -12.37 11.67
C MET A 573 46.91 -12.58 10.67
N ILE A 574 45.71 -12.93 11.15
CA ILE A 574 44.52 -13.11 10.31
C ILE A 574 44.20 -11.82 9.57
N ALA A 575 44.12 -10.70 10.31
CA ALA A 575 43.82 -9.40 9.74
C ALA A 575 44.85 -9.00 8.66
N LYS A 576 46.15 -9.16 8.96
CA LYS A 576 47.24 -8.80 8.05
C LYS A 576 47.28 -9.67 6.79
N ARG A 577 47.25 -11.01 6.94
CA ARG A 577 47.33 -11.95 5.80
C ARG A 577 46.05 -11.98 4.95
N GLY A 578 44.90 -11.72 5.58
CA GLY A 578 43.60 -11.57 4.93
C GLY A 578 43.38 -10.19 4.32
N ARG A 579 44.26 -9.21 4.56
CA ARG A 579 44.12 -7.80 4.16
C ARG A 579 42.75 -7.22 4.59
N ALA A 580 42.27 -7.62 5.76
CA ALA A 580 40.91 -7.35 6.20
C ALA A 580 40.79 -6.01 6.91
N THR A 581 39.68 -5.32 6.65
CA THR A 581 39.25 -4.20 7.49
C THR A 581 38.65 -4.78 8.78
N ILE A 582 39.18 -4.39 9.92
CA ILE A 582 38.72 -4.80 11.24
C ILE A 582 37.57 -3.88 11.64
N VAL A 583 36.44 -4.46 12.04
CA VAL A 583 35.32 -3.72 12.64
C VAL A 583 35.12 -4.23 14.07
N PRO A 584 35.40 -3.41 15.09
CA PRO A 584 35.20 -3.79 16.48
C PRO A 584 33.70 -3.75 16.81
N VAL A 585 33.21 -4.76 17.54
CA VAL A 585 31.80 -4.89 17.90
C VAL A 585 31.68 -5.18 19.40
N TRP A 586 30.73 -4.50 20.05
CA TRP A 586 30.37 -4.78 21.43
C TRP A 586 28.93 -5.31 21.51
N ILE A 587 28.75 -6.41 22.22
CA ILE A 587 27.49 -7.08 22.48
C ILE A 587 27.18 -6.97 23.97
N ASP A 588 25.96 -6.54 24.29
CA ASP A 588 25.44 -6.47 25.66
C ASP A 588 23.97 -6.90 25.73
N GLY A 589 23.45 -7.15 26.93
CA GLY A 589 22.03 -7.40 27.18
C GLY A 589 21.53 -8.78 26.77
N THR A 590 22.44 -9.75 26.59
CA THR A 590 22.12 -11.16 26.25
C THR A 590 21.81 -12.00 27.50
N PRO A 591 21.16 -13.17 27.39
CA PRO A 591 20.84 -14.02 28.55
C PRO A 591 22.09 -14.72 29.11
N GLN A 592 22.25 -14.74 30.44
CA GLN A 592 23.27 -15.58 31.10
C GLN A 592 22.79 -17.03 31.16
N CYS A 593 23.51 -17.90 30.46
CA CYS A 593 23.22 -19.34 30.38
C CYS A 593 24.51 -20.13 30.51
N LYS A 594 24.47 -21.25 31.25
CA LYS A 594 25.60 -22.19 31.37
C LYS A 594 25.84 -23.00 30.09
N THR A 595 24.84 -23.05 29.19
CA THR A 595 24.89 -23.81 27.94
C THR A 595 24.75 -22.86 26.75
N VAL A 596 25.42 -23.21 25.64
CA VAL A 596 25.33 -22.46 24.37
C VAL A 596 23.88 -22.30 23.91
N PHE A 597 23.12 -23.40 23.93
CA PHE A 597 21.72 -23.41 23.49
C PHE A 597 20.73 -22.77 24.46
N GLY A 598 21.06 -22.68 25.76
CA GLY A 598 20.15 -22.10 26.75
C GLY A 598 19.81 -20.64 26.47
N SER A 599 20.72 -19.90 25.82
CA SER A 599 20.50 -18.50 25.44
C SER A 599 19.41 -18.33 24.37
N PHE A 600 19.10 -19.34 23.55
CA PHE A 600 18.09 -19.26 22.51
C PHE A 600 16.64 -19.29 23.05
N PHE A 601 16.44 -19.81 24.24
CA PHE A 601 15.09 -19.99 24.80
C PHE A 601 14.76 -18.95 25.88
N ARG A 602 15.62 -17.95 26.09
CA ARG A 602 15.44 -16.92 27.12
C ARG A 602 15.32 -15.54 26.49
N PRO A 603 14.20 -14.81 26.71
CA PRO A 603 14.06 -13.45 26.19
C PRO A 603 15.12 -12.51 26.77
N SER A 604 15.52 -11.49 26.02
CA SER A 604 16.47 -10.47 26.51
C SER A 604 16.30 -9.12 25.82
N HIS A 605 17.13 -8.14 26.16
CA HIS A 605 17.21 -6.82 25.52
C HIS A 605 18.64 -6.62 24.99
N ALA A 606 18.98 -7.36 23.95
CA ALA A 606 20.33 -7.36 23.41
C ALA A 606 20.62 -6.06 22.65
N THR A 607 21.84 -5.54 22.78
CA THR A 607 22.36 -4.42 21.99
C THR A 607 23.64 -4.84 21.30
N VAL A 608 23.72 -4.60 19.99
CA VAL A 608 24.92 -4.81 19.18
C VAL A 608 25.39 -3.46 18.65
N THR A 609 26.60 -3.07 19.01
CA THR A 609 27.19 -1.79 18.63
C THR A 609 28.42 -2.03 17.76
N PHE A 610 28.41 -1.50 16.53
CA PHE A 610 29.53 -1.57 15.60
C PHE A 610 30.35 -0.28 15.68
N GLY A 611 31.63 -0.39 16.08
CA GLY A 611 32.56 0.72 16.13
C GLY A 611 33.10 1.13 14.75
N ARG A 612 33.99 2.13 14.74
CA ARG A 612 34.62 2.61 13.50
C ARG A 612 35.56 1.55 12.92
N PRO A 613 35.55 1.30 11.60
CA PRO A 613 36.44 0.35 10.97
C PRO A 613 37.89 0.87 10.95
N PHE A 614 38.86 -0.03 11.04
CA PHE A 614 40.28 0.28 10.93
C PHE A 614 41.07 -0.88 10.28
N THR A 615 42.32 -0.65 9.91
CA THR A 615 43.21 -1.68 9.34
C THR A 615 44.37 -1.97 10.29
N ILE A 616 45.00 -3.14 10.16
CA ILE A 616 46.17 -3.46 10.99
C ILE A 616 47.32 -2.47 10.74
N ASP A 617 47.52 -2.05 9.50
CA ASP A 617 48.60 -1.12 9.13
C ASP A 617 48.40 0.26 9.77
N SER A 618 47.13 0.69 9.96
CA SER A 618 46.83 1.93 10.69
C SER A 618 47.12 1.86 12.20
N LEU A 619 47.15 0.65 12.78
CA LEU A 619 47.58 0.43 14.16
C LEU A 619 49.10 0.30 14.25
N ASP A 620 49.73 -0.44 13.32
CA ASP A 620 51.19 -0.60 13.21
C ASP A 620 51.90 0.77 13.09
N GLY A 621 51.31 1.74 12.38
CA GLY A 621 51.87 3.09 12.23
C GLY A 621 51.71 4.02 13.45
N ALA A 622 50.87 3.66 14.43
CA ALA A 622 50.69 4.40 15.68
C ALA A 622 51.61 3.90 16.82
N VAL A 623 52.40 2.87 16.54
CA VAL A 623 53.36 2.24 17.45
C VAL A 623 54.57 3.18 17.62
N THR A 624 54.96 3.47 18.86
CA THR A 624 56.06 4.42 19.14
C THR A 624 57.44 3.78 18.86
N PRO A 625 58.53 4.56 18.68
CA PRO A 625 59.87 4.01 18.47
C PRO A 625 60.33 3.04 19.59
N ALA A 626 59.85 3.21 20.82
CA ALA A 626 60.13 2.31 21.95
C ALA A 626 59.47 0.93 21.79
N ASP A 627 58.34 0.85 21.10
CA ASP A 627 57.59 -0.39 20.84
C ASP A 627 58.15 -1.15 19.61
N SER A 628 59.06 -0.56 18.83
CA SER A 628 59.70 -1.20 17.67
C SER A 628 60.72 -2.31 18.03
N ALA A 629 61.06 -2.44 19.32
CA ALA A 629 62.02 -3.41 19.84
C ALA A 629 61.44 -4.81 20.13
N PHE A 630 60.14 -5.03 19.93
CA PHE A 630 59.50 -6.32 20.20
C PHE A 630 59.87 -7.40 19.18
N GLY A 631 60.17 -8.62 19.67
CA GLY A 631 60.32 -9.80 18.80
C GLY A 631 59.02 -10.16 18.06
N PRO A 632 59.06 -11.00 17.01
CA PRO A 632 57.90 -11.29 16.14
C PRO A 632 56.66 -11.84 16.87
N HIS A 633 56.86 -12.53 17.99
CA HIS A 633 55.78 -13.04 18.84
C HIS A 633 55.20 -11.95 19.75
N GLN A 634 56.06 -11.16 20.40
CA GLN A 634 55.66 -10.05 21.27
C GLN A 634 54.89 -8.96 20.51
N ASN A 635 55.29 -8.68 19.27
CA ASN A 635 54.60 -7.71 18.41
C ASN A 635 53.17 -8.18 18.04
N ARG A 636 52.97 -9.50 17.81
CA ARG A 636 51.64 -10.05 17.53
C ARG A 636 50.68 -9.92 18.71
N ASP A 637 51.18 -10.15 19.91
CA ASP A 637 50.39 -10.07 21.14
C ASP A 637 50.07 -8.61 21.48
N HIS A 638 51.03 -7.70 21.31
CA HIS A 638 50.83 -6.26 21.44
C HIS A 638 49.72 -5.73 20.50
N LEU A 639 49.78 -6.08 19.21
CA LEU A 639 48.75 -5.69 18.25
C LEU A 639 47.38 -6.27 18.56
N THR A 640 47.35 -7.50 19.10
CA THR A 640 46.09 -8.14 19.54
C THR A 640 45.49 -7.36 20.72
N ASP A 641 46.32 -6.89 21.64
CA ASP A 641 45.92 -6.05 22.77
C ASP A 641 45.42 -4.65 22.32
N LEU A 642 46.00 -4.06 21.29
CA LEU A 642 45.48 -2.81 20.71
C LEU A 642 44.09 -3.00 20.10
N ILE A 643 43.85 -4.12 19.39
CA ILE A 643 42.52 -4.47 18.87
C ILE A 643 41.53 -4.68 20.03
N ARG A 644 41.97 -5.31 21.13
CA ARG A 644 41.14 -5.46 22.34
C ARG A 644 40.66 -4.12 22.89
N ARG A 645 41.57 -3.15 23.04
CA ARG A 645 41.22 -1.80 23.49
C ARG A 645 40.23 -1.10 22.56
N GLN A 646 40.33 -1.32 21.25
CA GLN A 646 39.35 -0.78 20.29
C GLN A 646 37.96 -1.40 20.50
N VAL A 647 37.86 -2.70 20.80
CA VAL A 647 36.58 -3.34 21.15
C VAL A 647 36.02 -2.81 22.47
N GLU A 648 36.85 -2.63 23.50
CA GLU A 648 36.44 -2.02 24.78
C GLU A 648 35.95 -0.59 24.60
N ALA A 649 36.62 0.21 23.78
CA ALA A 649 36.23 1.59 23.50
C ALA A 649 34.84 1.69 22.85
N VAL A 650 34.36 0.65 22.15
CA VAL A 650 33.00 0.62 21.59
C VAL A 650 31.93 0.56 22.69
N ARG A 651 32.22 -0.08 23.84
CA ARG A 651 31.31 -0.13 25.00
C ARG A 651 30.91 1.26 25.47
N ASP A 652 31.88 2.17 25.50
CA ASP A 652 31.72 3.50 26.11
C ASP A 652 31.28 4.57 25.08
N GLN A 653 31.11 4.19 23.81
CA GLN A 653 30.58 5.08 22.77
C GLN A 653 29.09 5.36 22.98
N ARG A 654 28.77 6.58 23.43
CA ARG A 654 27.39 7.07 23.48
C ARG A 654 26.87 7.35 22.06
N PHE A 655 26.06 6.45 21.53
CA PHE A 655 25.22 6.75 20.37
C PHE A 655 23.99 7.53 20.86
N SER A 656 23.91 8.83 20.54
CA SER A 656 22.73 9.63 20.87
C SER A 656 21.55 9.21 19.97
N ASP A 657 20.40 8.89 20.58
CA ASP A 657 19.15 8.50 19.90
C ASP A 657 18.61 9.54 18.86
N THR A 658 19.23 10.72 18.79
CA THR A 658 18.89 11.84 17.91
C THR A 658 19.23 11.62 16.42
N ALA A 659 20.10 10.68 16.06
CA ALA A 659 20.42 10.40 14.65
C ALA A 659 19.26 9.70 13.89
N SER A 660 18.24 9.20 14.60
CA SER A 660 17.04 8.63 13.98
C SER A 660 16.05 9.67 13.40
N LYS A 661 16.29 10.97 13.63
CA LYS A 661 15.39 12.06 13.20
C LYS A 661 15.96 13.01 12.13
N GLY A 662 17.20 12.84 11.67
CA GLY A 662 17.89 13.90 10.91
C GLY A 662 18.70 13.51 9.68
N ALA A 663 18.61 12.28 9.15
CA ALA A 663 19.33 11.90 7.93
C ALA A 663 18.37 11.57 6.78
N ASN A 664 18.30 12.48 5.81
CA ASN A 664 17.71 12.25 4.50
C ASN A 664 18.31 10.99 3.83
N GLY A 665 17.44 10.22 3.19
CA GLY A 665 17.76 9.71 1.85
C GLY A 665 18.45 8.36 1.68
N THR A 666 18.78 7.60 2.72
CA THR A 666 19.25 6.21 2.51
C THR A 666 18.55 5.25 3.47
N ARG A 667 17.26 5.02 3.19
CA ARG A 667 16.46 4.02 3.90
C ARG A 667 16.92 2.62 3.49
N ILE A 668 17.18 1.81 4.50
CA ILE A 668 17.43 0.37 4.39
C ILE A 668 16.12 -0.28 3.91
N ALA A 669 16.01 -0.46 2.59
CA ALA A 669 15.06 -1.36 1.95
C ALA A 669 15.27 -2.82 2.38
#